data_AF-A0AAU8AQB2-F1
#
_entry.id   AF-A0AAU8AQB2-F1
#
_cell.length_a   1.000
_cell.length_b   1.000
_cell.length_c   1.000
_cell.angle_alpha   90.00
_cell.angle_beta   90.00
_cell.angle_gamma   90.00
#
_symmetry.space_group_name_H-M   'P 1'
#
loop_
_entity.id
_entity.type
_entity.pdbx_description
1 polymer ?
#
loop_
_entity_poly.entity_id
_entity_poly.type
_entity_poly.pdbx_seq_one_letter_code
_entity_poly.pdbx_strand_id
1 'polypeptide(L)'
;MPTLYLLSLLLGGLMIGLATTSSTSDDDDPKEDDGGEDVVIPENPSGGSLYLGTEGNDLLRGSSGNDTLDGGPGNDRLLGKGGNDLIVDTLGSDTAEGGAGTDFIALVDDLPGAPDVIDGGAGVDLLWGDDGDTVTGGAGADLFIVPVGQAGAEPVTITDLDFTRLTEQDVPDRVVFVTPEGEIIPRAAFFDGSLAAGIGDLPDGSGAQVYMNGEVVAIIEGYTAEELFYETIWIGNFSSALNATFDGDDVLVGTEARDDFFGGPGSDVLIGRGGGDYLDGQTGDDYLSGVDAPGAGMIGDTLVGNEGDDVLRGDEGDHLAGGAGTDVYEIVVPQGDGPFAPLTLHTYELTGYEGGPELITLVQPDGTLLSAAEAYDHLSVVEAADGSGAALVYDGIVLAVVDGVDAAELGDPSGWLGNLTQLTPLGAAPPPFEGTHVSVTAATGTGATLEGAFFGGNLVFSVNTDNGLPLDNFGAAADALDITHLRFPAGQGDSGDLEVDGDGFLNVLQMERVDGEWELRQEVTDMLDWARENGAQVTLVLPTKNYTVAEYEALDGDIARFAETVMRDYSDVVEAFEIGNEYWSMGETAYGAKADVAAVALARGMEDAGFAEADQAAILVQMASPFAGSEYHVSVDDRPYLERVQDANRAIIDQLGTGARDAIDGVVEHYYYDKTVTEFDGSSGEMNFINRDYAVWEEEFDKDLDLYITEWNVRTSDTTETGLRSASVMVEMTSNMTELGVDAAHVWPVQHNTPTDLAGRQTEDVITDAEGRVLNTINGATFDLMSSSLPGLELLDTDLSVEDGSFTFHAWQSEDSTVVYVASRSTDTIELELDLSTLVPGYTSASAAKIGADFSANSSDGVHYVPGSGFEEADSLLINGQRYYINENDVRAELTDLAVRSTTVQITLDPFEVIEITFDTTGVDVTTPDPGGVPGDRLTGSTGPDTLEGGDGDDTLDGQAGDDRLTGGKGDDDLNGGEGDDRLMGWGGDDYLKGAEGNDLISGNQGNDTLVGSEGDDTLTGNEDDDELNGMTGNDSLSGGPGADTLTGWAGRDIFALAEGDLTGGDVITDFTPGKDVIEVDLPGIDDLSDISFSAGEDGITVRFGAQGSLLLQGDLRIADVNAARNFVFV
;
A
#
# COMPACT_ATOMS: atom_id res chain seq x y z
N MET A 1 -42.66 -22.06 -11.27
CA MET A 1 -43.21 -21.63 -9.93
C MET A 1 -42.14 -21.29 -8.87
N PRO A 2 -40.83 -21.55 -9.07
CA PRO A 2 -39.74 -20.88 -8.35
C PRO A 2 -39.29 -19.57 -9.05
N THR A 3 -39.37 -19.54 -10.39
CA THR A 3 -39.08 -18.42 -11.30
C THR A 3 -39.85 -17.12 -11.00
N LEU A 4 -41.12 -17.23 -10.55
CA LEU A 4 -41.94 -16.05 -10.21
C LEU A 4 -41.53 -15.36 -8.89
N TYR A 5 -40.80 -16.04 -7.99
CA TYR A 5 -40.42 -15.49 -6.69
C TYR A 5 -39.19 -14.57 -6.82
N LEU A 6 -38.22 -14.96 -7.64
CA LEU A 6 -37.04 -14.15 -7.94
C LEU A 6 -37.40 -12.89 -8.76
N LEU A 7 -38.34 -13.03 -9.71
CA LEU A 7 -38.89 -11.89 -10.47
C LEU A 7 -39.63 -10.87 -9.58
N SER A 8 -40.28 -11.33 -8.51
CA SER A 8 -41.02 -10.45 -7.58
C SER A 8 -40.10 -9.62 -6.67
N LEU A 9 -38.87 -10.09 -6.43
CA LEU A 9 -37.83 -9.38 -5.70
C LEU A 9 -37.20 -8.27 -6.56
N LEU A 10 -37.01 -8.51 -7.87
CA LEU A 10 -36.46 -7.53 -8.81
C LEU A 10 -37.47 -6.42 -9.20
N LEU A 11 -38.77 -6.73 -9.28
CA LEU A 11 -39.82 -5.77 -9.65
C LEU A 11 -40.21 -4.77 -8.54
N GLY A 12 -39.79 -4.98 -7.30
CA GLY A 12 -40.15 -4.12 -6.16
C GLY A 12 -39.47 -2.75 -6.16
N GLY A 13 -38.28 -2.64 -6.75
CA GLY A 13 -37.43 -1.44 -6.72
C GLY A 13 -37.80 -0.34 -7.72
N LEU A 14 -38.46 -0.66 -8.84
CA LEU A 14 -38.69 0.30 -9.93
C LEU A 14 -40.03 1.08 -9.86
N MET A 15 -40.90 0.82 -8.88
CA MET A 15 -42.28 1.34 -8.84
C MET A 15 -42.53 2.52 -7.87
N ILE A 16 -41.55 3.40 -7.65
CA ILE A 16 -41.79 4.67 -6.93
C ILE A 16 -41.38 5.85 -7.80
N GLY A 17 -42.11 6.04 -8.90
CA GLY A 17 -41.79 7.11 -9.83
C GLY A 17 -42.87 7.58 -10.79
N LEU A 18 -44.16 7.26 -10.66
CA LEU A 18 -45.23 7.95 -11.41
C LEU A 18 -46.64 7.62 -10.89
N ALA A 19 -47.27 8.59 -10.21
CA ALA A 19 -48.71 8.58 -9.99
C ALA A 19 -49.41 9.66 -10.83
N THR A 20 -50.47 9.22 -11.51
CA THR A 20 -51.61 9.97 -12.06
C THR A 20 -51.52 10.50 -13.51
N THR A 21 -52.21 9.81 -14.43
CA THR A 21 -53.47 10.36 -15.00
C THR A 21 -54.39 9.23 -15.45
N SER A 22 -55.61 9.19 -14.90
CA SER A 22 -56.72 8.38 -15.40
C SER A 22 -57.37 9.06 -16.60
N SER A 23 -57.57 8.35 -17.71
CA SER A 23 -58.68 8.66 -18.62
C SER A 23 -59.36 7.38 -19.11
N THR A 24 -60.60 7.20 -18.67
CA THR A 24 -61.55 6.17 -19.09
C THR A 24 -62.07 6.43 -20.50
N SER A 25 -62.22 5.39 -21.32
CA SER A 25 -63.38 5.25 -22.21
C SER A 25 -63.68 3.79 -22.55
N ASP A 26 -64.85 3.34 -22.10
CA ASP A 26 -65.59 2.15 -22.55
C ASP A 26 -65.81 2.15 -24.08
N ASP A 27 -65.80 0.98 -24.72
CA ASP A 27 -66.92 0.51 -25.57
C ASP A 27 -66.79 -0.98 -25.98
N ASP A 28 -67.95 -1.63 -26.01
CA ASP A 28 -68.29 -3.04 -26.26
C ASP A 28 -67.95 -3.62 -27.66
N ASP A 29 -67.70 -4.95 -27.73
CA ASP A 29 -68.45 -6.00 -28.49
C ASP A 29 -67.53 -7.11 -29.12
N PRO A 30 -67.92 -8.41 -29.12
CA PRO A 30 -67.03 -9.58 -29.33
C PRO A 30 -67.19 -10.27 -30.71
N LYS A 31 -66.09 -10.76 -31.33
CA LYS A 31 -66.04 -11.83 -32.39
C LYS A 31 -64.62 -12.44 -32.48
N GLU A 32 -64.44 -13.74 -32.21
CA GLU A 32 -64.39 -14.88 -33.16
C GLU A 32 -63.25 -14.85 -34.21
N ASP A 33 -62.15 -15.52 -33.85
CA ASP A 33 -61.38 -16.54 -34.61
C ASP A 33 -61.21 -16.35 -36.14
N ASP A 34 -60.10 -15.72 -36.52
CA ASP A 34 -59.29 -16.08 -37.69
C ASP A 34 -57.80 -15.85 -37.40
N GLY A 35 -56.97 -16.83 -37.76
CA GLY A 35 -55.57 -16.91 -37.32
C GLY A 35 -54.63 -15.85 -37.89
N GLY A 36 -53.61 -15.56 -37.09
CA GLY A 36 -52.39 -14.84 -37.46
C GLY A 36 -52.56 -13.34 -37.59
N GLU A 37 -52.65 -12.62 -36.46
CA GLU A 37 -52.33 -11.20 -36.41
C GLU A 37 -51.54 -10.90 -35.12
N ASP A 38 -50.30 -10.42 -35.28
CA ASP A 38 -49.47 -9.82 -34.24
C ASP A 38 -50.30 -8.79 -33.45
N VAL A 39 -50.41 -8.92 -32.12
CA VAL A 39 -50.97 -7.86 -31.29
C VAL A 39 -49.92 -6.76 -31.16
N VAL A 40 -50.00 -5.73 -32.00
CA VAL A 40 -49.15 -4.53 -31.89
C VAL A 40 -49.72 -3.57 -30.85
N ILE A 41 -49.13 -3.51 -29.66
CA ILE A 41 -49.44 -2.48 -28.66
C ILE A 41 -48.80 -1.14 -29.11
N PRO A 42 -49.57 -0.03 -29.26
CA PRO A 42 -49.05 1.20 -29.87
C PRO A 42 -48.19 2.05 -28.92
N GLU A 43 -47.18 2.72 -29.50
CA GLU A 43 -46.22 3.64 -28.87
C GLU A 43 -46.89 4.73 -28.00
N ASN A 44 -46.39 4.92 -26.78
CA ASN A 44 -46.68 6.09 -25.93
C ASN A 44 -45.40 6.93 -25.78
N PRO A 45 -45.42 8.26 -25.98
CA PRO A 45 -44.18 9.01 -26.00
C PRO A 45 -43.74 9.43 -24.58
N SER A 46 -42.50 9.08 -24.24
CA SER A 46 -41.61 9.70 -23.23
C SER A 46 -41.83 9.41 -21.74
N GLY A 47 -42.15 8.17 -21.36
CA GLY A 47 -42.02 7.69 -19.97
C GLY A 47 -42.20 6.18 -19.86
N GLY A 48 -41.55 5.58 -18.85
CA GLY A 48 -41.53 4.13 -18.62
C GLY A 48 -42.92 3.52 -18.51
N SER A 49 -43.12 2.38 -19.16
CA SER A 49 -44.42 1.75 -19.40
C SER A 49 -44.37 0.22 -19.24
N LEU A 50 -45.46 -0.38 -18.74
CA LEU A 50 -45.63 -1.83 -18.64
C LEU A 50 -46.40 -2.37 -19.86
N TYR A 51 -45.83 -3.36 -20.54
CA TYR A 51 -46.39 -4.07 -21.69
C TYR A 51 -46.55 -5.54 -21.33
N LEU A 52 -47.78 -6.06 -21.42
CA LEU A 52 -48.11 -7.45 -21.15
C LEU A 52 -48.67 -8.09 -22.42
N GLY A 53 -48.09 -9.22 -22.85
CA GLY A 53 -48.56 -10.03 -23.96
C GLY A 53 -49.67 -10.99 -23.55
N THR A 54 -49.95 -11.93 -24.43
CA THR A 54 -51.11 -12.83 -24.42
C THR A 54 -50.66 -14.29 -24.40
N GLU A 55 -51.56 -15.25 -24.67
CA GLU A 55 -51.21 -16.68 -24.76
C GLU A 55 -50.79 -17.08 -26.20
N GLY A 56 -50.33 -16.15 -27.03
CA GLY A 56 -49.93 -16.43 -28.42
C GLY A 56 -48.90 -15.44 -28.93
N ASN A 57 -48.35 -15.71 -30.12
CA ASN A 57 -47.19 -14.99 -30.66
C ASN A 57 -47.39 -13.46 -30.71
N ASP A 58 -46.70 -12.75 -29.83
CA ASP A 58 -46.83 -11.31 -29.62
C ASP A 58 -45.60 -10.51 -30.06
N LEU A 59 -45.83 -9.24 -30.41
CA LEU A 59 -44.77 -8.28 -30.74
C LEU A 59 -44.89 -7.08 -29.81
N LEU A 60 -44.11 -7.07 -28.74
CA LEU A 60 -44.05 -5.98 -27.78
C LEU A 60 -42.93 -5.00 -28.16
N ARG A 61 -43.24 -3.71 -28.10
CA ARG A 61 -42.31 -2.63 -28.45
C ARG A 61 -42.34 -1.55 -27.39
N GLY A 62 -41.28 -1.48 -26.61
CA GLY A 62 -40.95 -0.37 -25.72
C GLY A 62 -40.73 0.94 -26.47
N SER A 63 -40.40 1.93 -25.67
CA SER A 63 -40.35 3.34 -25.98
C SER A 63 -38.91 3.82 -26.07
N SER A 64 -38.51 4.85 -25.33
CA SER A 64 -37.11 5.28 -25.21
C SER A 64 -36.83 5.69 -23.76
N GLY A 65 -37.54 5.08 -22.82
CA GLY A 65 -37.35 5.21 -21.38
C GLY A 65 -37.73 3.88 -20.73
N ASN A 66 -37.39 3.72 -19.45
CA ASN A 66 -37.38 2.44 -18.73
C ASN A 66 -38.73 1.69 -18.76
N ASP A 67 -38.85 0.69 -19.59
CA ASP A 67 -40.06 -0.08 -19.84
C ASP A 67 -40.00 -1.47 -19.19
N THR A 68 -41.15 -2.09 -18.99
CA THR A 68 -41.26 -3.50 -18.57
C THR A 68 -42.06 -4.26 -19.60
N LEU A 69 -41.48 -5.28 -20.21
CA LEU A 69 -42.11 -6.13 -21.24
C LEU A 69 -42.23 -7.55 -20.69
N ASP A 70 -43.43 -8.10 -20.70
CA ASP A 70 -43.75 -9.48 -20.33
C ASP A 70 -44.49 -10.13 -21.50
N GLY A 71 -43.85 -11.04 -22.24
CA GLY A 71 -44.43 -11.67 -23.44
C GLY A 71 -45.57 -12.64 -23.10
N GLY A 72 -45.34 -13.49 -22.11
CA GLY A 72 -46.25 -14.56 -21.75
C GLY A 72 -46.11 -15.76 -22.69
N PRO A 73 -46.95 -16.80 -22.56
CA PRO A 73 -46.75 -18.02 -23.32
C PRO A 73 -46.93 -17.79 -24.83
N GLY A 74 -45.93 -18.11 -25.65
CA GLY A 74 -45.96 -17.65 -27.03
C GLY A 74 -44.77 -18.03 -27.89
N ASN A 75 -44.51 -17.22 -28.90
CA ASN A 75 -43.33 -17.27 -29.75
C ASN A 75 -43.13 -15.80 -30.12
N ASP A 76 -42.61 -15.09 -29.16
CA ASP A 76 -42.81 -13.67 -28.96
C ASP A 76 -41.58 -12.89 -29.37
N ARG A 77 -41.79 -11.61 -29.63
CA ARG A 77 -40.72 -10.68 -29.99
C ARG A 77 -40.84 -9.42 -29.15
N LEU A 78 -39.88 -9.23 -28.26
CA LEU A 78 -39.83 -8.17 -27.26
C LEU A 78 -38.71 -7.19 -27.63
N LEU A 79 -39.03 -5.90 -27.76
CA LEU A 79 -38.07 -4.86 -28.18
C LEU A 79 -38.12 -3.68 -27.20
N GLY A 80 -37.16 -3.55 -26.28
CA GLY A 80 -37.08 -2.47 -25.28
C GLY A 80 -36.79 -1.09 -25.91
N LYS A 81 -35.81 -1.08 -26.82
CA LYS A 81 -35.25 0.04 -27.59
C LYS A 81 -34.30 0.94 -26.82
N GLY A 82 -34.66 1.49 -25.66
CA GLY A 82 -33.69 2.26 -24.89
C GLY A 82 -34.30 2.96 -23.69
N GLY A 83 -33.45 3.34 -22.75
CA GLY A 83 -33.84 3.34 -21.33
C GLY A 83 -33.33 2.05 -20.68
N ASN A 84 -33.50 1.95 -19.36
CA ASN A 84 -33.14 0.74 -18.62
C ASN A 84 -34.39 -0.14 -18.51
N ASP A 85 -34.47 -1.17 -19.33
CA ASP A 85 -35.66 -1.95 -19.57
C ASP A 85 -35.62 -3.29 -18.82
N LEU A 86 -36.80 -3.77 -18.39
CA LEU A 86 -37.00 -5.08 -17.79
C LEU A 86 -37.79 -5.95 -18.77
N ILE A 87 -37.16 -6.95 -19.37
CA ILE A 87 -37.78 -7.85 -20.34
C ILE A 87 -37.82 -9.25 -19.76
N VAL A 88 -39.02 -9.82 -19.66
CA VAL A 88 -39.25 -11.14 -19.08
C VAL A 88 -40.16 -11.95 -20.00
N ASP A 89 -39.91 -13.24 -20.12
CA ASP A 89 -40.81 -14.12 -20.88
C ASP A 89 -40.84 -15.56 -20.35
N THR A 90 -41.77 -16.34 -20.88
CA THR A 90 -42.03 -17.73 -20.48
C THR A 90 -42.46 -18.58 -21.68
N LEU A 91 -42.19 -19.88 -21.67
CA LEU A 91 -42.69 -20.90 -22.59
C LEU A 91 -42.91 -20.42 -24.04
N GLY A 92 -41.84 -20.49 -24.83
CA GLY A 92 -41.91 -20.11 -26.22
C GLY A 92 -40.67 -20.49 -27.01
N SER A 93 -40.49 -19.81 -28.14
CA SER A 93 -39.16 -19.64 -28.75
C SER A 93 -39.18 -18.21 -29.22
N ASP A 94 -38.62 -17.40 -28.36
CA ASP A 94 -38.85 -15.98 -28.21
C ASP A 94 -37.60 -15.21 -28.62
N THR A 95 -37.75 -13.91 -28.80
CA THR A 95 -36.63 -13.04 -29.16
C THR A 95 -36.75 -11.72 -28.42
N ALA A 96 -35.77 -11.40 -27.59
CA ALA A 96 -35.67 -10.16 -26.83
C ALA A 96 -34.49 -9.31 -27.29
N GLU A 97 -34.72 -8.00 -27.44
CA GLU A 97 -33.71 -6.98 -27.75
C GLU A 97 -33.86 -5.84 -26.73
N GLY A 98 -32.87 -5.63 -25.86
CA GLY A 98 -32.88 -4.58 -24.83
C GLY A 98 -32.81 -3.19 -25.46
N GLY A 99 -31.71 -2.90 -26.15
CA GLY A 99 -31.56 -1.71 -26.97
C GLY A 99 -30.43 -0.81 -26.48
N ALA A 100 -30.74 0.29 -25.78
CA ALA A 100 -29.71 1.22 -25.32
C ALA A 100 -30.00 1.69 -23.89
N GLY A 101 -29.16 1.32 -22.93
CA GLY A 101 -29.38 1.50 -21.50
C GLY A 101 -28.90 0.27 -20.73
N THR A 102 -29.09 0.25 -19.42
CA THR A 102 -28.79 -0.94 -18.59
C THR A 102 -30.05 -1.78 -18.49
N ASP A 103 -30.10 -2.89 -19.23
CA ASP A 103 -31.28 -3.72 -19.39
C ASP A 103 -31.18 -5.03 -18.59
N PHE A 104 -32.31 -5.52 -18.09
CA PHE A 104 -32.44 -6.86 -17.51
C PHE A 104 -33.33 -7.70 -18.39
N ILE A 105 -32.79 -8.78 -18.95
CA ILE A 105 -33.52 -9.69 -19.85
C ILE A 105 -33.48 -11.10 -19.27
N ALA A 106 -34.65 -11.66 -18.97
CA ALA A 106 -34.78 -13.02 -18.48
C ALA A 106 -35.82 -13.81 -19.27
N LEU A 107 -35.34 -14.68 -20.16
CA LEU A 107 -36.15 -15.67 -20.87
C LEU A 107 -35.78 -17.02 -20.27
N VAL A 108 -36.61 -17.52 -19.35
CA VAL A 108 -36.30 -18.71 -18.56
C VAL A 108 -37.50 -19.64 -18.55
N ASP A 109 -37.33 -20.83 -19.10
CA ASP A 109 -38.41 -21.79 -19.24
C ASP A 109 -38.59 -22.71 -18.03
N ASP A 110 -39.85 -22.92 -17.61
CA ASP A 110 -40.20 -23.79 -16.47
C ASP A 110 -39.93 -25.31 -16.76
N LEU A 111 -39.56 -25.68 -18.00
CA LEU A 111 -39.21 -27.02 -18.51
C LEU A 111 -38.26 -26.89 -19.72
N PRO A 112 -37.50 -27.93 -20.12
CA PRO A 112 -36.75 -27.89 -21.37
C PRO A 112 -37.64 -27.45 -22.55
N GLY A 113 -37.34 -26.25 -23.03
CA GLY A 113 -38.15 -25.36 -23.85
C GLY A 113 -37.77 -25.42 -25.32
N ALA A 114 -38.13 -24.40 -26.09
CA ALA A 114 -37.55 -24.21 -27.41
C ALA A 114 -36.61 -22.99 -27.35
N PRO A 115 -35.39 -23.08 -27.92
CA PRO A 115 -34.37 -22.05 -27.74
C PRO A 115 -34.85 -20.63 -28.04
N ASP A 116 -34.45 -19.71 -27.16
CA ASP A 116 -34.67 -18.29 -27.26
C ASP A 116 -33.44 -17.55 -27.79
N VAL A 117 -33.65 -16.29 -28.17
CA VAL A 117 -32.59 -15.38 -28.62
C VAL A 117 -32.65 -14.08 -27.82
N ILE A 118 -31.57 -13.80 -27.08
CA ILE A 118 -31.42 -12.61 -26.24
C ILE A 118 -30.30 -11.73 -26.81
N ASP A 119 -30.57 -10.43 -26.95
CA ASP A 119 -29.63 -9.40 -27.39
C ASP A 119 -29.76 -8.20 -26.43
N GLY A 120 -28.74 -7.92 -25.62
CA GLY A 120 -28.72 -6.82 -24.64
C GLY A 120 -28.73 -5.46 -25.34
N GLY A 121 -27.77 -5.25 -26.24
CA GLY A 121 -27.72 -4.10 -27.12
C GLY A 121 -26.57 -3.16 -26.78
N ALA A 122 -26.81 -2.05 -26.10
CA ALA A 122 -25.76 -1.08 -25.79
C ALA A 122 -25.94 -0.53 -24.38
N GLY A 123 -25.04 -0.87 -23.48
CA GLY A 123 -25.07 -0.50 -22.07
C GLY A 123 -24.47 -1.61 -21.23
N VAL A 124 -24.84 -1.66 -19.95
CA VAL A 124 -24.37 -2.69 -19.00
C VAL A 124 -25.58 -3.55 -18.73
N ASP A 125 -25.63 -4.74 -19.32
CA ASP A 125 -26.85 -5.55 -19.36
C ASP A 125 -26.73 -6.82 -18.50
N LEU A 126 -27.87 -7.27 -17.96
CA LEU A 126 -27.98 -8.51 -17.20
C LEU A 126 -28.87 -9.50 -17.96
N LEU A 127 -28.28 -10.57 -18.47
CA LEU A 127 -28.88 -11.45 -19.46
C LEU A 127 -28.99 -12.88 -18.92
N TRP A 128 -30.21 -13.35 -18.72
CA TRP A 128 -30.50 -14.68 -18.20
C TRP A 128 -31.23 -15.51 -19.26
N GLY A 129 -30.51 -16.48 -19.81
CA GLY A 129 -31.04 -17.51 -20.72
C GLY A 129 -30.86 -18.92 -20.16
N ASP A 130 -31.69 -19.85 -20.60
CA ASP A 130 -31.59 -21.26 -20.28
C ASP A 130 -31.66 -22.16 -21.52
N ASP A 131 -32.18 -23.39 -21.37
CA ASP A 131 -32.18 -24.50 -22.33
C ASP A 131 -31.94 -24.21 -23.85
N GLY A 132 -30.67 -24.15 -24.25
CA GLY A 132 -30.26 -24.00 -25.65
C GLY A 132 -30.31 -22.57 -26.20
N ASP A 133 -30.54 -21.58 -25.35
CA ASP A 133 -30.64 -20.17 -25.72
C ASP A 133 -29.37 -19.62 -26.33
N THR A 134 -29.53 -18.59 -27.17
CA THR A 134 -28.42 -17.80 -27.70
C THR A 134 -28.46 -16.40 -27.11
N VAL A 135 -27.39 -16.00 -26.42
CA VAL A 135 -27.30 -14.74 -25.67
C VAL A 135 -26.15 -13.89 -26.20
N THR A 136 -26.44 -12.63 -26.49
CA THR A 136 -25.49 -11.61 -27.00
C THR A 136 -25.54 -10.39 -26.08
N GLY A 137 -24.40 -9.95 -25.56
CA GLY A 137 -24.28 -8.77 -24.69
C GLY A 137 -24.51 -7.49 -25.46
N GLY A 138 -23.66 -7.24 -26.45
CA GLY A 138 -23.64 -6.04 -27.24
C GLY A 138 -22.49 -5.12 -26.82
N ALA A 139 -22.73 -3.83 -26.71
CA ALA A 139 -21.69 -2.86 -26.38
C ALA A 139 -21.77 -2.41 -24.92
N GLY A 140 -20.82 -2.86 -24.10
CA GLY A 140 -20.60 -2.40 -22.73
C GLY A 140 -20.11 -3.58 -21.89
N ALA A 141 -20.34 -3.55 -20.57
CA ALA A 141 -19.86 -4.58 -19.65
C ALA A 141 -21.04 -5.43 -19.19
N ASP A 142 -21.22 -6.60 -19.79
CA ASP A 142 -22.44 -7.38 -19.66
C ASP A 142 -22.26 -8.59 -18.74
N LEU A 143 -23.35 -8.98 -18.08
CA LEU A 143 -23.39 -10.09 -17.14
C LEU A 143 -24.37 -11.17 -17.63
N PHE A 144 -23.83 -12.32 -18.01
CA PHE A 144 -24.54 -13.49 -18.50
C PHE A 144 -24.84 -14.46 -17.35
N ILE A 145 -26.10 -14.79 -17.09
CA ILE A 145 -26.50 -15.79 -16.09
C ILE A 145 -26.84 -17.10 -16.78
N VAL A 146 -26.15 -18.18 -16.38
CA VAL A 146 -26.31 -19.53 -16.94
C VAL A 146 -26.72 -20.52 -15.83
N PRO A 147 -27.94 -21.06 -15.85
CA PRO A 147 -28.35 -22.10 -14.91
C PRO A 147 -27.73 -23.45 -15.25
N VAL A 148 -27.29 -24.20 -14.23
CA VAL A 148 -26.65 -25.51 -14.39
C VAL A 148 -27.38 -26.62 -13.62
N GLY A 149 -27.24 -27.87 -14.07
CA GLY A 149 -27.83 -29.03 -13.40
C GLY A 149 -29.29 -29.32 -13.76
N GLN A 150 -29.84 -28.64 -14.78
CA GLN A 150 -31.13 -28.99 -15.35
C GLN A 150 -31.02 -30.24 -16.25
N ALA A 151 -31.56 -31.36 -15.78
CA ALA A 151 -31.43 -32.63 -16.48
C ALA A 151 -32.12 -32.63 -17.86
N GLY A 152 -31.31 -32.70 -18.92
CA GLY A 152 -31.77 -32.77 -20.31
C GLY A 152 -31.87 -31.42 -21.02
N ALA A 153 -31.36 -30.34 -20.41
CA ALA A 153 -31.17 -29.05 -21.07
C ALA A 153 -29.99 -29.11 -22.08
N GLU A 154 -30.13 -28.39 -23.19
CA GLU A 154 -29.06 -28.07 -24.13
C GLU A 154 -28.27 -26.84 -23.61
N PRO A 155 -26.98 -26.68 -23.97
CA PRO A 155 -26.15 -25.60 -23.42
C PRO A 155 -26.54 -24.22 -23.94
N VAL A 156 -26.42 -23.21 -23.07
CA VAL A 156 -26.57 -21.79 -23.44
C VAL A 156 -25.38 -21.37 -24.32
N THR A 157 -25.64 -20.69 -25.44
CA THR A 157 -24.62 -20.19 -26.36
C THR A 157 -24.42 -18.69 -26.17
N ILE A 158 -23.22 -18.28 -25.79
CA ILE A 158 -22.81 -16.88 -25.64
C ILE A 158 -21.98 -16.51 -26.87
N THR A 159 -22.43 -15.50 -27.63
CA THR A 159 -21.85 -15.18 -28.95
C THR A 159 -20.99 -13.92 -28.99
N ASP A 160 -20.93 -13.22 -27.86
CA ASP A 160 -20.38 -11.88 -27.72
C ASP A 160 -19.94 -11.72 -26.26
N LEU A 161 -18.73 -12.20 -25.98
CA LEU A 161 -18.11 -12.09 -24.68
C LEU A 161 -16.83 -11.28 -24.90
N ASP A 162 -16.71 -10.08 -24.34
CA ASP A 162 -15.59 -9.18 -24.54
C ASP A 162 -14.72 -9.04 -23.28
N PHE A 163 -13.44 -9.41 -23.41
CA PHE A 163 -12.43 -9.28 -22.36
C PHE A 163 -11.51 -8.08 -22.56
N THR A 164 -11.67 -7.32 -23.65
CA THR A 164 -10.73 -6.27 -24.01
C THR A 164 -10.93 -5.01 -23.16
N ARG A 165 -10.00 -4.77 -22.22
CA ARG A 165 -9.86 -3.47 -21.57
C ARG A 165 -9.33 -2.46 -22.58
N LEU A 166 -10.18 -1.53 -23.02
CA LEU A 166 -9.74 -0.42 -23.86
C LEU A 166 -9.17 0.74 -23.01
N THR A 167 -9.48 0.77 -21.71
CA THR A 167 -8.95 1.70 -20.69
C THR A 167 -8.92 1.06 -19.27
N GLU A 168 -8.23 1.69 -18.31
CA GLU A 168 -8.17 1.28 -16.89
C GLU A 168 -9.54 1.31 -16.15
N GLN A 169 -10.59 1.90 -16.75
CA GLN A 169 -11.93 2.00 -16.15
C GLN A 169 -12.95 1.00 -16.70
N ASP A 170 -12.60 0.15 -17.68
CA ASP A 170 -13.56 -0.77 -18.31
C ASP A 170 -13.60 -2.13 -17.59
N VAL A 171 -14.78 -2.53 -17.13
CA VAL A 171 -15.06 -3.88 -16.58
C VAL A 171 -15.37 -4.81 -17.75
N PRO A 172 -14.75 -6.01 -17.86
CA PRO A 172 -15.05 -6.95 -18.94
C PRO A 172 -16.40 -7.64 -18.73
N ASP A 173 -16.90 -8.28 -19.78
CA ASP A 173 -18.07 -9.14 -19.69
C ASP A 173 -17.84 -10.34 -18.76
N ARG A 174 -18.91 -10.82 -18.13
CA ARG A 174 -18.84 -11.91 -17.15
C ARG A 174 -19.97 -12.90 -17.30
N VAL A 175 -19.68 -14.17 -17.00
CA VAL A 175 -20.62 -15.28 -16.97
C VAL A 175 -20.74 -15.80 -15.54
N VAL A 176 -21.96 -15.86 -15.02
CA VAL A 176 -22.30 -16.38 -13.70
C VAL A 176 -23.11 -17.65 -13.82
N PHE A 177 -22.61 -18.72 -13.20
CA PHE A 177 -23.30 -20.00 -13.13
C PHE A 177 -24.15 -20.11 -11.87
N VAL A 178 -25.42 -20.47 -12.04
CA VAL A 178 -26.39 -20.57 -10.95
C VAL A 178 -27.04 -21.96 -10.90
N THR A 179 -27.60 -22.35 -9.76
CA THR A 179 -28.43 -23.55 -9.65
C THR A 179 -29.75 -23.36 -10.43
N PRO A 180 -30.53 -24.43 -10.69
CA PRO A 180 -31.86 -24.29 -11.32
C PRO A 180 -32.83 -23.41 -10.50
N GLU A 181 -32.56 -23.23 -9.21
CA GLU A 181 -33.29 -22.36 -8.31
C GLU A 181 -32.80 -20.90 -8.33
N GLY A 182 -31.73 -20.59 -9.07
CA GLY A 182 -31.14 -19.24 -9.19
C GLY A 182 -30.09 -18.92 -8.13
N GLU A 183 -29.59 -19.89 -7.37
CA GLU A 183 -28.54 -19.68 -6.37
C GLU A 183 -27.16 -19.65 -7.05
N ILE A 184 -26.32 -18.66 -6.75
CA ILE A 184 -24.97 -18.57 -7.30
C ILE A 184 -24.15 -19.78 -6.82
N ILE A 185 -23.45 -20.42 -7.75
CA ILE A 185 -22.50 -21.48 -7.38
C ILE A 185 -21.26 -20.82 -6.79
N PRO A 186 -20.88 -21.13 -5.53
CA PRO A 186 -19.76 -20.48 -4.89
C PRO A 186 -18.43 -20.96 -5.49
N ARG A 187 -17.42 -20.09 -5.48
CA ARG A 187 -16.05 -20.38 -5.94
C ARG A 187 -15.55 -21.74 -5.44
N ALA A 188 -15.72 -22.03 -4.15
CA ALA A 188 -15.28 -23.28 -3.52
C ALA A 188 -15.82 -24.54 -4.21
N ALA A 189 -17.05 -24.52 -4.74
CA ALA A 189 -17.65 -25.68 -5.40
C ALA A 189 -17.00 -26.03 -6.75
N PHE A 190 -16.31 -25.08 -7.38
CA PHE A 190 -15.53 -25.31 -8.59
C PHE A 190 -14.21 -26.03 -8.29
N PHE A 191 -13.61 -25.79 -7.11
CA PHE A 191 -12.27 -26.24 -6.76
C PHE A 191 -12.23 -27.44 -5.78
N ASP A 192 -13.26 -27.67 -4.98
CA ASP A 192 -13.32 -28.78 -4.00
C ASP A 192 -13.61 -30.16 -4.62
N GLY A 193 -13.78 -30.21 -5.95
CA GLY A 193 -14.07 -31.41 -6.72
C GLY A 193 -15.55 -31.85 -6.67
N SER A 194 -16.44 -31.07 -6.06
CA SER A 194 -17.88 -31.36 -5.98
C SER A 194 -18.61 -31.23 -7.32
N LEU A 195 -18.13 -30.38 -8.23
CA LEU A 195 -18.78 -30.07 -9.51
C LEU A 195 -18.10 -30.63 -10.77
N ALA A 196 -16.96 -31.32 -10.69
CA ALA A 196 -16.21 -31.85 -11.85
C ALA A 196 -16.25 -30.91 -13.08
N ALA A 197 -15.90 -29.64 -12.85
CA ALA A 197 -16.01 -28.57 -13.83
C ALA A 197 -14.77 -28.50 -14.74
N GLY A 198 -14.92 -27.93 -15.93
CA GLY A 198 -13.80 -27.60 -16.80
C GLY A 198 -14.23 -27.03 -18.15
N ILE A 199 -13.24 -26.70 -18.98
CA ILE A 199 -13.43 -26.07 -20.30
C ILE A 199 -12.77 -26.97 -21.35
N GLY A 200 -13.28 -26.96 -22.58
CA GLY A 200 -12.67 -27.68 -23.70
C GLY A 200 -13.10 -27.14 -25.05
N ASP A 201 -12.24 -27.28 -26.06
CA ASP A 201 -12.54 -26.75 -27.40
C ASP A 201 -13.69 -27.48 -28.08
N LEU A 202 -14.49 -26.75 -28.84
CA LEU A 202 -15.40 -27.36 -29.79
C LEU A 202 -14.61 -28.04 -30.93
N PRO A 203 -15.02 -29.24 -31.38
CA PRO A 203 -14.27 -30.00 -32.38
C PRO A 203 -14.10 -29.32 -33.76
N ASP A 204 -14.92 -28.32 -34.07
CA ASP A 204 -14.86 -27.53 -35.31
C ASP A 204 -14.13 -26.19 -35.14
N GLY A 205 -13.69 -25.86 -33.91
CA GLY A 205 -12.90 -24.68 -33.59
C GLY A 205 -13.68 -23.37 -33.66
N SER A 206 -15.01 -23.40 -33.55
CA SER A 206 -15.84 -22.19 -33.53
C SER A 206 -15.93 -21.51 -32.16
N GLY A 207 -15.46 -22.18 -31.10
CA GLY A 207 -15.57 -21.71 -29.73
C GLY A 207 -15.13 -22.78 -28.72
N ALA A 208 -15.40 -22.52 -27.45
CA ALA A 208 -15.16 -23.43 -26.33
C ALA A 208 -16.47 -23.86 -25.67
N GLN A 209 -16.43 -24.99 -24.97
CA GLN A 209 -17.54 -25.52 -24.20
C GLN A 209 -17.16 -25.58 -22.72
N VAL A 210 -18.05 -25.12 -21.85
CA VAL A 210 -17.92 -25.23 -20.40
C VAL A 210 -18.72 -26.44 -19.95
N TYR A 211 -18.08 -27.35 -19.20
CA TYR A 211 -18.73 -28.52 -18.63
C TYR A 211 -18.73 -28.49 -17.12
N MET A 212 -19.84 -28.94 -16.52
CA MET A 212 -19.99 -29.15 -15.08
C MET A 212 -20.67 -30.50 -14.86
N ASN A 213 -20.13 -31.29 -13.93
CA ASN A 213 -20.60 -32.65 -13.62
C ASN A 213 -20.64 -33.58 -14.84
N GLY A 214 -19.80 -33.31 -15.86
CA GLY A 214 -19.73 -34.06 -17.11
C GLY A 214 -20.82 -33.73 -18.13
N GLU A 215 -21.61 -32.68 -17.92
CA GLU A 215 -22.57 -32.12 -18.87
C GLU A 215 -22.05 -30.78 -19.39
N VAL A 216 -22.28 -30.45 -20.67
CA VAL A 216 -21.93 -29.14 -21.24
C VAL A 216 -23.05 -28.17 -20.88
N VAL A 217 -22.70 -27.09 -20.20
CA VAL A 217 -23.67 -26.11 -19.67
C VAL A 217 -23.66 -24.80 -20.44
N ALA A 218 -22.51 -24.42 -21.03
CA ALA A 218 -22.39 -23.25 -21.89
C ALA A 218 -21.46 -23.51 -23.07
N ILE A 219 -21.71 -22.79 -24.17
CA ILE A 219 -20.84 -22.67 -25.33
C ILE A 219 -20.47 -21.19 -25.45
N ILE A 220 -19.18 -20.89 -25.52
CA ILE A 220 -18.67 -19.54 -25.73
C ILE A 220 -18.07 -19.49 -27.14
N GLU A 221 -18.70 -18.76 -28.05
CA GLU A 221 -18.20 -18.61 -29.42
C GLU A 221 -17.02 -17.63 -29.48
N GLY A 222 -16.13 -17.84 -30.45
CA GLY A 222 -15.03 -16.90 -30.72
C GLY A 222 -13.76 -17.12 -29.91
N TYR A 223 -13.81 -17.91 -28.83
CA TYR A 223 -12.65 -18.22 -27.98
C TYR A 223 -12.31 -19.70 -27.95
N THR A 224 -11.03 -20.01 -27.84
CA THR A 224 -10.53 -21.35 -27.52
C THR A 224 -10.59 -21.61 -26.01
N ALA A 225 -10.55 -22.88 -25.63
CA ALA A 225 -10.51 -23.29 -24.22
C ALA A 225 -9.25 -22.82 -23.50
N GLU A 226 -8.15 -22.64 -24.24
CA GLU A 226 -6.89 -22.10 -23.75
C GLU A 226 -7.03 -20.60 -23.45
N GLU A 227 -7.60 -19.81 -24.38
CA GLU A 227 -7.83 -18.37 -24.19
C GLU A 227 -8.78 -18.09 -23.00
N LEU A 228 -9.81 -18.91 -22.79
CA LEU A 228 -10.72 -18.78 -21.64
C LEU A 228 -10.15 -19.31 -20.32
N PHE A 229 -9.05 -20.09 -20.35
CA PHE A 229 -8.42 -20.63 -19.15
C PHE A 229 -7.43 -19.63 -18.55
N TYR A 230 -6.64 -18.94 -19.38
CA TYR A 230 -5.70 -17.92 -18.93
C TYR A 230 -6.41 -16.65 -18.44
N GLU A 231 -7.54 -16.30 -19.05
CA GLU A 231 -8.38 -15.20 -18.61
C GLU A 231 -9.45 -15.77 -17.66
N THR A 232 -9.27 -15.74 -16.34
CA THR A 232 -10.32 -16.26 -15.40
C THR A 232 -11.34 -15.21 -14.96
N ILE A 233 -11.08 -13.94 -15.31
CA ILE A 233 -11.86 -12.76 -14.88
C ILE A 233 -13.30 -12.74 -15.43
N TRP A 234 -13.58 -13.51 -16.48
CA TRP A 234 -14.92 -13.64 -17.04
C TRP A 234 -15.84 -14.53 -16.22
N ILE A 235 -15.34 -15.35 -15.31
CA ILE A 235 -16.20 -16.15 -14.44
C ILE A 235 -16.66 -15.26 -13.29
N GLY A 236 -17.86 -14.71 -13.41
CA GLY A 236 -18.42 -13.80 -12.41
C GLY A 236 -18.56 -14.43 -11.01
N ASN A 237 -18.68 -15.76 -10.91
CA ASN A 237 -18.66 -16.51 -9.64
C ASN A 237 -17.34 -16.40 -8.87
N PHE A 238 -16.27 -15.93 -9.52
CA PHE A 238 -14.93 -15.77 -8.94
C PHE A 238 -14.63 -14.32 -8.57
N SER A 239 -15.53 -13.39 -8.87
CA SER A 239 -15.40 -11.99 -8.48
C SER A 239 -15.94 -11.76 -7.07
N SER A 240 -15.19 -11.05 -6.25
CA SER A 240 -15.62 -10.58 -4.91
C SER A 240 -16.89 -9.73 -4.96
N ALA A 241 -17.15 -9.04 -6.08
CA ALA A 241 -18.32 -8.19 -6.30
C ALA A 241 -19.66 -8.95 -6.43
N LEU A 242 -19.67 -10.28 -6.39
CA LEU A 242 -20.86 -11.12 -6.57
C LEU A 242 -21.11 -12.15 -5.46
N ASN A 243 -20.42 -12.05 -4.32
CA ASN A 243 -20.70 -12.90 -3.14
C ASN A 243 -21.90 -12.37 -2.35
N ALA A 244 -23.11 -12.80 -2.70
CA ALA A 244 -24.25 -12.72 -1.82
C ALA A 244 -24.30 -13.93 -0.87
N THR A 245 -23.36 -13.99 0.08
CA THR A 245 -23.56 -14.53 1.45
C THR A 245 -22.49 -13.92 2.38
N PHE A 246 -22.97 -13.04 3.26
CA PHE A 246 -22.44 -12.52 4.53
C PHE A 246 -21.17 -13.19 5.10
N ASP A 247 -20.04 -12.49 4.98
CA ASP A 247 -18.90 -12.54 5.89
C ASP A 247 -18.22 -11.14 6.00
N GLY A 248 -18.31 -10.51 7.19
CA GLY A 248 -17.83 -9.15 7.47
C GLY A 248 -18.84 -8.32 8.27
N ASP A 249 -18.60 -7.01 8.40
CA ASP A 249 -19.52 -6.04 9.03
C ASP A 249 -20.71 -5.77 8.08
N ASP A 250 -21.86 -6.39 8.34
CA ASP A 250 -22.97 -6.47 7.41
C ASP A 250 -24.10 -5.48 7.70
N VAL A 251 -24.71 -4.87 6.66
CA VAL A 251 -25.88 -3.99 6.83
C VAL A 251 -27.15 -4.62 6.25
N LEU A 252 -28.00 -5.15 7.14
CA LEU A 252 -29.27 -5.79 6.81
C LEU A 252 -30.46 -4.90 7.15
N VAL A 253 -31.26 -4.57 6.14
CA VAL A 253 -32.42 -3.68 6.28
C VAL A 253 -33.69 -4.34 5.77
N GLY A 254 -34.63 -4.54 6.69
CA GLY A 254 -35.91 -5.22 6.53
C GLY A 254 -37.00 -4.35 5.92
N THR A 255 -38.14 -5.00 5.76
CA THR A 255 -39.35 -4.49 5.10
C THR A 255 -40.43 -4.18 6.14
N GLU A 256 -41.68 -3.97 5.73
CA GLU A 256 -42.81 -3.88 6.67
C GLU A 256 -43.46 -5.25 6.95
N ALA A 257 -42.79 -6.34 6.56
CA ALA A 257 -43.21 -7.71 6.79
C ALA A 257 -42.18 -8.44 7.68
N ARG A 258 -42.60 -9.55 8.30
CA ARG A 258 -41.72 -10.32 9.18
C ARG A 258 -40.45 -10.79 8.47
N ASP A 259 -39.32 -10.26 8.90
CA ASP A 259 -37.98 -10.57 8.42
C ASP A 259 -37.18 -11.30 9.52
N ASP A 260 -36.41 -12.31 9.13
CA ASP A 260 -35.53 -13.07 10.04
C ASP A 260 -34.08 -12.85 9.54
N PHE A 261 -33.29 -12.04 10.25
CA PHE A 261 -31.90 -11.68 9.93
C PHE A 261 -30.90 -12.33 10.87
N PHE A 262 -29.77 -12.75 10.29
CA PHE A 262 -28.61 -13.31 10.98
C PHE A 262 -27.39 -12.56 10.43
N GLY A 263 -26.71 -11.81 11.30
CA GLY A 263 -25.55 -10.97 10.95
C GLY A 263 -24.36 -11.84 10.55
N GLY A 264 -23.70 -12.47 11.53
CA GLY A 264 -22.55 -13.32 11.24
C GLY A 264 -21.42 -13.00 12.20
N PRO A 265 -20.19 -13.42 11.90
CA PRO A 265 -19.01 -12.86 12.55
C PRO A 265 -18.69 -11.47 11.96
N GLY A 266 -18.69 -10.42 12.78
CA GLY A 266 -18.53 -9.03 12.33
C GLY A 266 -19.31 -8.06 13.22
N SER A 267 -19.11 -6.75 13.04
CA SER A 267 -19.91 -5.68 13.68
C SER A 267 -21.07 -5.30 12.77
N ASP A 268 -22.22 -5.94 12.95
CA ASP A 268 -23.34 -5.92 12.00
C ASP A 268 -24.39 -4.85 12.33
N VAL A 269 -25.10 -4.39 11.30
CA VAL A 269 -26.22 -3.44 11.39
C VAL A 269 -27.51 -4.11 10.91
N LEU A 270 -28.37 -4.54 11.84
CA LEU A 270 -29.64 -5.21 11.54
C LEU A 270 -30.83 -4.27 11.82
N ILE A 271 -31.71 -4.03 10.84
CA ILE A 271 -32.85 -3.10 10.97
C ILE A 271 -34.14 -3.77 10.50
N GLY A 272 -35.12 -3.99 11.39
CA GLY A 272 -36.38 -4.71 11.07
C GLY A 272 -37.40 -3.93 10.23
N ARG A 273 -37.67 -2.66 10.55
CA ARG A 273 -38.70 -1.78 9.92
C ARG A 273 -40.16 -2.26 10.05
N GLY A 274 -40.41 -3.49 10.47
CA GLY A 274 -41.61 -3.94 11.17
C GLY A 274 -42.18 -5.28 10.72
N GLY A 275 -42.84 -6.03 11.61
CA GLY A 275 -43.45 -7.31 11.25
C GLY A 275 -43.33 -8.42 12.30
N GLY A 276 -42.72 -8.17 13.44
CA GLY A 276 -42.36 -9.19 14.42
C GLY A 276 -41.10 -9.93 14.00
N ASP A 277 -40.08 -9.14 13.67
CA ASP A 277 -38.79 -9.50 13.10
C ASP A 277 -37.93 -10.25 14.12
N TYR A 278 -36.99 -11.04 13.62
CA TYR A 278 -35.97 -11.71 14.43
C TYR A 278 -34.60 -11.27 13.93
N LEU A 279 -33.87 -10.50 14.74
CA LEU A 279 -32.55 -9.95 14.44
C LEU A 279 -31.53 -10.63 15.36
N ASP A 280 -30.51 -11.27 14.80
CA ASP A 280 -29.50 -12.06 15.52
C ASP A 280 -28.10 -11.63 15.04
N GLY A 281 -27.38 -10.88 15.87
CA GLY A 281 -26.07 -10.29 15.55
C GLY A 281 -24.97 -11.35 15.41
N GLN A 282 -24.84 -12.19 16.42
CA GLN A 282 -23.93 -13.34 16.54
C GLN A 282 -22.59 -13.01 17.20
N THR A 283 -21.51 -12.68 16.49
CA THR A 283 -20.22 -12.42 17.17
C THR A 283 -19.59 -11.15 16.62
N GLY A 284 -19.42 -10.14 17.46
CA GLY A 284 -18.89 -8.81 17.13
C GLY A 284 -19.76 -7.71 17.75
N ASP A 285 -19.38 -6.44 17.56
CA ASP A 285 -20.06 -5.31 18.23
C ASP A 285 -21.23 -4.82 17.36
N ASP A 286 -22.43 -5.37 17.59
CA ASP A 286 -23.54 -5.23 16.65
C ASP A 286 -24.49 -4.06 16.97
N TYR A 287 -25.12 -3.47 15.94
CA TYR A 287 -26.25 -2.55 16.05
C TYR A 287 -27.54 -3.19 15.53
N LEU A 288 -28.49 -3.44 16.43
CA LEU A 288 -29.79 -4.03 16.11
C LEU A 288 -30.92 -3.03 16.35
N SER A 289 -31.84 -2.87 15.40
CA SER A 289 -32.95 -1.91 15.49
C SER A 289 -34.29 -2.51 15.07
N GLY A 290 -35.16 -2.80 16.03
CA GLY A 290 -36.55 -3.23 15.86
C GLY A 290 -37.57 -2.09 15.80
N VAL A 291 -37.12 -0.87 15.47
CA VAL A 291 -38.03 0.29 15.43
C VAL A 291 -38.96 0.21 14.22
N ASP A 292 -40.26 0.14 14.48
CA ASP A 292 -41.33 0.01 13.50
C ASP A 292 -41.46 1.29 12.64
N ALA A 293 -41.62 1.12 11.32
CA ALA A 293 -41.93 2.24 10.44
C ALA A 293 -43.32 2.86 10.77
N PRO A 294 -43.50 4.20 10.62
CA PRO A 294 -44.77 4.84 10.93
C PRO A 294 -45.97 4.29 10.14
N GLY A 295 -46.78 3.45 10.78
CA GLY A 295 -47.97 2.83 10.18
C GLY A 295 -47.86 1.32 9.90
N ALA A 296 -46.69 0.73 10.15
CA ALA A 296 -46.50 -0.72 10.22
C ALA A 296 -47.33 -1.31 11.37
N GLY A 297 -47.70 -2.59 11.26
CA GLY A 297 -48.54 -3.24 12.26
C GLY A 297 -47.74 -3.58 13.51
N MET A 298 -48.16 -3.08 14.68
CA MET A 298 -47.48 -3.25 15.98
C MET A 298 -47.40 -4.72 16.44
N ILE A 299 -46.40 -5.44 15.94
CA ILE A 299 -46.04 -6.80 16.36
C ILE A 299 -44.57 -6.70 16.77
N GLY A 300 -44.29 -6.82 18.07
CA GLY A 300 -42.94 -6.60 18.58
C GLY A 300 -41.91 -7.59 18.05
N ASP A 301 -40.70 -7.08 17.88
CA ASP A 301 -39.54 -7.75 17.31
C ASP A 301 -38.72 -8.47 18.38
N THR A 302 -37.79 -9.32 17.96
CA THR A 302 -36.82 -9.99 18.83
C THR A 302 -35.42 -9.68 18.36
N LEU A 303 -34.61 -9.05 19.21
CA LEU A 303 -33.23 -8.66 18.95
C LEU A 303 -32.31 -9.45 19.89
N VAL A 304 -31.30 -10.10 19.33
CA VAL A 304 -30.30 -10.91 20.04
C VAL A 304 -28.91 -10.47 19.59
N GLY A 305 -28.12 -9.86 20.48
CA GLY A 305 -26.76 -9.41 20.16
C GLY A 305 -25.75 -10.58 20.14
N ASN A 306 -25.71 -11.34 21.23
CA ASN A 306 -24.82 -12.47 21.53
C ASN A 306 -23.44 -12.05 22.06
N GLU A 307 -22.32 -12.33 21.40
CA GLU A 307 -20.97 -12.05 21.95
C GLU A 307 -20.37 -10.79 21.33
N GLY A 308 -20.16 -9.75 22.13
CA GLY A 308 -19.70 -8.41 21.69
C GLY A 308 -20.32 -7.29 22.52
N ASP A 309 -19.85 -6.05 22.34
CA ASP A 309 -20.42 -4.87 22.99
C ASP A 309 -21.56 -4.28 22.12
N ASP A 310 -22.78 -4.80 22.28
CA ASP A 310 -23.88 -4.56 21.35
C ASP A 310 -24.72 -3.31 21.66
N VAL A 311 -25.35 -2.74 20.63
CA VAL A 311 -26.36 -1.68 20.73
C VAL A 311 -27.72 -2.17 20.21
N LEU A 312 -28.68 -2.35 21.10
CA LEU A 312 -30.02 -2.85 20.78
C LEU A 312 -31.06 -1.73 20.94
N ARG A 313 -31.64 -1.28 19.83
CA ARG A 313 -32.71 -0.27 19.79
C ARG A 313 -34.08 -0.92 19.55
N GLY A 314 -35.00 -0.71 20.48
CA GLY A 314 -36.36 -1.24 20.38
C GLY A 314 -37.45 -0.23 20.74
N ASP A 315 -38.65 -0.47 20.21
CA ASP A 315 -39.86 0.26 20.51
C ASP A 315 -40.93 -0.62 21.19
N GLU A 316 -42.22 -0.41 20.93
CA GLU A 316 -43.28 -0.96 21.77
C GLU A 316 -43.56 -2.45 21.53
N GLY A 317 -43.17 -3.26 22.51
CA GLY A 317 -43.49 -4.70 22.53
C GLY A 317 -42.33 -5.59 22.14
N ASP A 318 -41.16 -5.03 21.86
CA ASP A 318 -39.96 -5.76 21.48
C ASP A 318 -39.36 -6.59 22.62
N HIS A 319 -38.53 -7.55 22.24
CA HIS A 319 -37.74 -8.39 23.12
C HIS A 319 -36.26 -8.23 22.77
N LEU A 320 -35.47 -7.67 23.69
CA LEU A 320 -34.04 -7.40 23.47
C LEU A 320 -33.23 -8.31 24.40
N ALA A 321 -32.15 -8.89 23.89
CA ALA A 321 -31.16 -9.65 24.66
C ALA A 321 -29.78 -9.29 24.11
N GLY A 322 -28.93 -8.61 24.89
CA GLY A 322 -27.55 -8.30 24.48
C GLY A 322 -26.72 -9.57 24.46
N GLY A 323 -26.06 -9.93 25.55
CA GLY A 323 -25.50 -11.27 25.69
C GLY A 323 -24.25 -11.29 26.54
N ALA A 324 -23.12 -11.67 25.95
CA ALA A 324 -21.81 -11.61 26.57
C ALA A 324 -21.06 -10.38 26.05
N GLY A 325 -20.92 -9.36 26.90
CA GLY A 325 -20.27 -8.10 26.58
C GLY A 325 -20.74 -6.97 27.48
N THR A 326 -20.56 -5.73 27.05
CA THR A 326 -21.03 -4.50 27.71
C THR A 326 -22.07 -3.79 26.83
N ASP A 327 -23.30 -4.28 26.90
CA ASP A 327 -24.37 -3.87 25.98
C ASP A 327 -25.03 -2.51 26.33
N VAL A 328 -25.58 -1.87 25.29
CA VAL A 328 -26.39 -0.66 25.36
C VAL A 328 -27.80 -0.92 24.83
N TYR A 329 -28.81 -0.70 25.67
CA TYR A 329 -30.22 -0.84 25.30
C TYR A 329 -30.85 0.53 25.06
N GLU A 330 -31.20 0.84 23.82
CA GLU A 330 -31.86 2.08 23.43
C GLU A 330 -33.39 1.89 23.36
N ILE A 331 -34.09 2.54 24.28
CA ILE A 331 -35.55 2.44 24.41
C ILE A 331 -36.21 3.68 23.81
N VAL A 332 -37.03 3.47 22.77
CA VAL A 332 -37.80 4.55 22.14
C VAL A 332 -38.95 5.00 23.05
N VAL A 333 -38.98 6.29 23.39
CA VAL A 333 -40.03 6.87 24.23
C VAL A 333 -41.25 7.27 23.38
N PRO A 334 -42.48 6.84 23.77
CA PRO A 334 -43.68 7.06 22.96
C PRO A 334 -44.08 8.53 22.84
N GLN A 335 -44.49 8.93 21.64
CA GLN A 335 -44.98 10.28 21.32
C GLN A 335 -46.52 10.30 21.24
N GLY A 336 -47.22 10.20 22.37
CA GLY A 336 -48.68 10.38 22.44
C GLY A 336 -49.42 9.63 23.55
N ASP A 337 -50.74 9.84 23.67
CA ASP A 337 -51.61 9.21 24.68
C ASP A 337 -52.12 7.81 24.25
N GLY A 338 -51.40 7.11 23.37
CA GLY A 338 -51.77 5.80 22.83
C GLY A 338 -51.56 4.66 23.85
N PRO A 339 -52.23 3.49 23.68
CA PRO A 339 -51.88 2.31 24.45
C PRO A 339 -50.47 1.83 24.05
N PHE A 340 -49.52 1.86 24.99
CA PHE A 340 -48.14 1.42 24.80
C PHE A 340 -47.96 -0.01 25.33
N ALA A 341 -47.41 -0.91 24.53
CA ALA A 341 -46.98 -2.23 24.98
C ALA A 341 -45.54 -2.14 25.52
N PRO A 342 -45.27 -2.53 26.79
CA PRO A 342 -43.91 -2.51 27.30
C PRO A 342 -43.02 -3.50 26.54
N LEU A 343 -41.81 -3.07 26.16
CA LEU A 343 -40.77 -3.98 25.70
C LEU A 343 -40.17 -4.78 26.87
N THR A 344 -39.47 -5.85 26.56
CA THR A 344 -38.82 -6.70 27.57
C THR A 344 -37.32 -6.77 27.30
N LEU A 345 -36.51 -6.45 28.32
CA LEU A 345 -35.07 -6.70 28.30
C LEU A 345 -34.81 -8.06 28.95
N HIS A 346 -34.16 -8.94 28.21
CA HIS A 346 -33.65 -10.22 28.66
C HIS A 346 -32.15 -10.10 28.88
N THR A 347 -31.58 -11.01 29.67
CA THR A 347 -30.13 -11.14 29.95
C THR A 347 -29.42 -9.93 30.54
N TYR A 348 -30.11 -8.82 30.82
CA TYR A 348 -29.52 -7.60 31.38
C TYR A 348 -28.66 -7.84 32.64
N GLU A 349 -27.39 -7.43 32.59
CA GLU A 349 -26.44 -7.53 33.71
C GLU A 349 -26.15 -6.19 34.40
N LEU A 350 -26.38 -6.14 35.72
CA LEU A 350 -26.04 -4.99 36.58
C LEU A 350 -24.53 -4.78 36.76
N THR A 351 -23.74 -5.78 36.39
CA THR A 351 -22.28 -5.77 36.37
C THR A 351 -21.85 -6.64 35.20
N GLY A 352 -21.59 -6.03 34.05
CA GLY A 352 -21.08 -6.71 32.86
C GLY A 352 -19.69 -7.30 33.09
N TYR A 353 -19.21 -8.03 32.08
CA TYR A 353 -18.03 -8.90 32.17
C TYR A 353 -16.73 -8.16 32.60
N GLU A 354 -16.60 -6.87 32.28
CA GLU A 354 -15.47 -6.00 32.66
C GLU A 354 -15.71 -5.10 33.89
N GLY A 355 -16.87 -5.22 34.55
CA GLY A 355 -17.14 -4.59 35.86
C GLY A 355 -17.87 -3.24 35.86
N GLY A 356 -18.35 -2.76 34.72
CA GLY A 356 -19.35 -1.67 34.60
C GLY A 356 -20.78 -2.20 34.41
N PRO A 357 -21.85 -1.42 34.67
CA PRO A 357 -23.22 -1.84 34.37
C PRO A 357 -23.55 -1.68 32.88
N GLU A 358 -24.33 -2.61 32.30
CA GLU A 358 -24.95 -2.39 30.99
C GLU A 358 -25.85 -1.14 31.02
N LEU A 359 -25.85 -0.38 29.94
CA LEU A 359 -26.50 0.93 29.90
C LEU A 359 -27.89 0.84 29.29
N ILE A 360 -28.85 1.52 29.90
CA ILE A 360 -30.17 1.74 29.32
C ILE A 360 -30.29 3.21 28.97
N THR A 361 -30.62 3.50 27.71
CA THR A 361 -30.68 4.85 27.15
C THR A 361 -32.07 5.13 26.59
N LEU A 362 -32.65 6.27 26.96
CA LEU A 362 -33.94 6.71 26.43
C LEU A 362 -33.75 7.62 25.22
N VAL A 363 -34.39 7.28 24.11
CA VAL A 363 -34.28 8.00 22.83
C VAL A 363 -35.65 8.45 22.30
N GLN A 364 -35.65 9.46 21.45
CA GLN A 364 -36.82 9.84 20.66
C GLN A 364 -36.99 8.89 19.46
N PRO A 365 -38.16 8.85 18.80
CA PRO A 365 -38.38 8.00 17.64
C PRO A 365 -37.44 8.26 16.45
N ASP A 366 -36.79 9.42 16.40
CA ASP A 366 -35.77 9.74 15.38
C ASP A 366 -34.34 9.35 15.82
N GLY A 367 -34.20 8.61 16.92
CA GLY A 367 -32.93 8.18 17.50
C GLY A 367 -32.23 9.26 18.34
N THR A 368 -32.79 10.47 18.46
CA THR A 368 -32.13 11.52 19.25
C THR A 368 -32.22 11.23 20.75
N LEU A 369 -31.09 11.37 21.46
CA LEU A 369 -31.03 11.19 22.91
C LEU A 369 -31.93 12.20 23.63
N LEU A 370 -32.70 11.73 24.61
CA LEU A 370 -33.31 12.62 25.61
C LEU A 370 -32.21 13.27 26.45
N SER A 371 -32.42 14.53 26.83
CA SER A 371 -31.46 15.19 27.73
C SER A 371 -31.42 14.50 29.09
N ALA A 372 -30.28 14.57 29.78
CA ALA A 372 -30.09 14.01 31.12
C ALA A 372 -31.24 14.34 32.09
N ALA A 373 -31.75 15.58 32.04
CA ALA A 373 -32.85 16.01 32.90
C ALA A 373 -34.20 15.42 32.46
N GLU A 374 -34.47 15.35 31.16
CA GLU A 374 -35.71 14.77 30.63
C GLU A 374 -35.79 13.27 30.92
N ALA A 375 -34.69 12.54 30.73
CA ALA A 375 -34.62 11.12 31.03
C ALA A 375 -34.74 10.85 32.53
N TYR A 376 -33.90 11.49 33.37
CA TYR A 376 -33.80 11.15 34.79
C TYR A 376 -34.99 11.63 35.63
N ASP A 377 -35.50 12.85 35.40
CA ASP A 377 -36.56 13.43 36.26
C ASP A 377 -37.93 12.75 36.04
N HIS A 378 -38.11 12.09 34.90
CA HIS A 378 -39.38 11.49 34.48
C HIS A 378 -39.40 9.96 34.61
N LEU A 379 -38.24 9.33 34.79
CA LEU A 379 -38.09 7.88 34.92
C LEU A 379 -38.20 7.44 36.39
N SER A 380 -38.89 6.33 36.63
CA SER A 380 -38.97 5.67 37.93
C SER A 380 -38.97 4.15 37.79
N VAL A 381 -38.31 3.46 38.70
CA VAL A 381 -38.24 1.99 38.73
C VAL A 381 -39.24 1.46 39.76
N VAL A 382 -40.09 0.51 39.36
CA VAL A 382 -41.05 -0.17 40.24
C VAL A 382 -41.06 -1.67 39.97
N GLU A 383 -41.62 -2.46 40.89
CA GLU A 383 -41.86 -3.89 40.64
C GLU A 383 -42.88 -4.08 39.51
N ALA A 384 -42.56 -4.94 38.55
CA ALA A 384 -43.48 -5.31 37.48
C ALA A 384 -44.76 -5.95 38.04
N ALA A 385 -45.90 -5.66 37.42
CA ALA A 385 -47.21 -6.04 37.97
C ALA A 385 -47.49 -7.56 37.96
N ASP A 386 -46.81 -8.27 37.07
CA ASP A 386 -46.79 -9.73 36.91
C ASP A 386 -45.70 -10.41 37.76
N GLY A 387 -44.75 -9.64 38.29
CA GLY A 387 -43.64 -10.10 39.12
C GLY A 387 -42.51 -10.77 38.34
N SER A 388 -42.35 -10.44 37.05
CA SER A 388 -41.25 -10.91 36.19
C SER A 388 -39.91 -10.24 36.51
N GLY A 389 -39.93 -8.95 36.89
CA GLY A 389 -38.74 -8.20 37.30
C GLY A 389 -39.02 -6.72 37.54
N ALA A 390 -38.08 -5.86 37.15
CA ALA A 390 -38.14 -4.42 37.33
C ALA A 390 -38.83 -3.74 36.15
N ALA A 391 -39.83 -2.91 36.42
CA ALA A 391 -40.52 -2.10 35.43
C ALA A 391 -39.97 -0.66 35.40
N LEU A 392 -39.56 -0.21 34.22
CA LEU A 392 -39.14 1.16 33.94
C LEU A 392 -40.36 2.01 33.57
N VAL A 393 -40.67 3.00 34.39
CA VAL A 393 -41.87 3.84 34.26
C VAL A 393 -41.49 5.27 33.96
N TYR A 394 -41.75 5.73 32.74
CA TYR A 394 -41.52 7.09 32.28
C TYR A 394 -42.86 7.83 32.16
N ASP A 395 -43.02 8.93 32.90
CA ASP A 395 -44.27 9.73 32.93
C ASP A 395 -45.57 8.93 33.20
N GLY A 396 -45.44 7.80 33.90
CA GLY A 396 -46.56 6.91 34.25
C GLY A 396 -46.89 5.85 33.20
N ILE A 397 -46.11 5.77 32.11
CA ILE A 397 -46.13 4.69 31.11
C ILE A 397 -45.01 3.70 31.45
N VAL A 398 -45.31 2.41 31.44
CA VAL A 398 -44.29 1.37 31.58
C VAL A 398 -43.62 1.21 30.22
N LEU A 399 -42.35 1.63 30.11
CA LEU A 399 -41.58 1.54 28.86
C LEU A 399 -41.03 0.13 28.65
N ALA A 400 -40.40 -0.41 29.68
CA ALA A 400 -39.76 -1.71 29.60
C ALA A 400 -39.90 -2.49 30.91
N VAL A 401 -39.80 -3.81 30.79
CA VAL A 401 -39.61 -4.74 31.91
C VAL A 401 -38.24 -5.40 31.76
N VAL A 402 -37.39 -5.25 32.77
CA VAL A 402 -36.10 -5.95 32.87
C VAL A 402 -36.35 -7.29 33.55
N ASP A 403 -36.38 -8.37 32.77
CA ASP A 403 -36.76 -9.69 33.24
C ASP A 403 -35.69 -10.27 34.19
N GLY A 404 -36.13 -10.86 35.30
CA GLY A 404 -35.22 -11.51 36.26
C GLY A 404 -34.45 -10.59 37.20
N VAL A 405 -34.53 -9.25 37.05
CA VAL A 405 -33.88 -8.28 37.94
C VAL A 405 -34.90 -7.67 38.91
N ASP A 406 -34.67 -7.77 40.22
CA ASP A 406 -35.56 -7.16 41.23
C ASP A 406 -35.48 -5.63 41.16
N ALA A 407 -36.61 -4.92 41.32
CA ALA A 407 -36.63 -3.44 41.23
C ALA A 407 -35.78 -2.76 42.32
N ALA A 408 -35.60 -3.44 43.46
CA ALA A 408 -34.71 -2.98 44.53
C ALA A 408 -33.22 -3.15 44.19
N GLU A 409 -32.88 -4.06 43.29
CA GLU A 409 -31.52 -4.36 42.83
C GLU A 409 -31.11 -3.40 41.71
N LEU A 410 -31.99 -3.17 40.72
CA LEU A 410 -31.80 -2.16 39.68
C LEU A 410 -31.71 -0.74 40.26
N GLY A 411 -32.48 -0.45 41.32
CA GLY A 411 -32.22 0.69 42.19
C GLY A 411 -32.41 2.08 41.53
N ASP A 412 -31.45 2.98 41.79
CA ASP A 412 -31.48 4.37 41.31
C ASP A 412 -30.95 4.45 39.87
N PRO A 413 -31.69 5.06 38.91
CA PRO A 413 -31.24 5.18 37.52
C PRO A 413 -29.88 5.87 37.33
N SER A 414 -29.41 6.63 38.31
CA SER A 414 -28.12 7.34 38.21
C SER A 414 -26.90 6.44 38.02
N GLY A 415 -27.04 5.14 38.29
CA GLY A 415 -25.97 4.16 38.13
C GLY A 415 -25.91 3.46 36.77
N TRP A 416 -26.97 3.48 35.95
CA TRP A 416 -27.07 2.70 34.71
C TRP A 416 -27.77 3.44 33.55
N LEU A 417 -28.30 4.66 33.79
CA LEU A 417 -28.98 5.45 32.78
C LEU A 417 -27.96 6.13 31.86
N GLY A 418 -27.84 5.66 30.61
CA GLY A 418 -26.88 6.15 29.62
C GLY A 418 -27.06 7.61 29.23
N ASN A 419 -28.27 8.19 29.42
CA ASN A 419 -28.51 9.63 29.19
C ASN A 419 -27.74 10.57 30.15
N LEU A 420 -27.14 10.05 31.23
CA LEU A 420 -26.36 10.81 32.20
C LEU A 420 -24.86 10.81 31.91
N THR A 421 -24.40 9.94 31.03
CA THR A 421 -23.03 9.84 30.53
C THR A 421 -22.91 10.64 29.22
N GLN A 422 -21.76 11.26 28.94
CA GLN A 422 -21.47 11.78 27.59
C GLN A 422 -21.20 10.57 26.69
N LEU A 423 -22.27 9.94 26.21
CA LEU A 423 -22.18 9.03 25.08
C LEU A 423 -22.04 9.90 23.83
N THR A 424 -20.99 9.67 23.05
CA THR A 424 -20.99 10.06 21.65
C THR A 424 -22.11 9.24 21.01
N PRO A 425 -23.17 9.84 20.45
CA PRO A 425 -24.10 9.07 19.64
C PRO A 425 -23.27 8.44 18.52
N LEU A 426 -23.26 7.11 18.40
CA LEU A 426 -23.02 6.50 17.10
C LEU A 426 -24.13 7.07 16.23
N GLY A 427 -23.75 8.03 15.38
CA GLY A 427 -24.63 8.61 14.39
C GLY A 427 -25.13 7.50 13.47
N ALA A 428 -26.10 7.84 12.62
CA ALA A 428 -26.50 6.97 11.50
C ALA A 428 -25.28 6.23 10.92
N ALA A 429 -25.47 4.94 10.60
CA ALA A 429 -24.47 4.12 9.93
C ALA A 429 -23.65 5.01 8.98
N PRO A 430 -22.31 5.02 9.11
CA PRO A 430 -21.49 5.54 8.04
C PRO A 430 -22.03 4.91 6.74
N PRO A 431 -22.03 5.63 5.61
CA PRO A 431 -22.15 4.93 4.33
C PRO A 431 -21.20 3.70 4.35
N PRO A 432 -21.52 2.60 3.66
CA PRO A 432 -20.55 1.51 3.48
C PRO A 432 -19.21 2.18 3.15
N PHE A 433 -18.15 1.78 3.85
CA PHE A 433 -16.84 2.37 3.64
C PHE A 433 -16.51 2.19 2.15
N GLU A 434 -16.59 3.29 1.38
CA GLU A 434 -16.36 3.27 -0.07
C GLU A 434 -14.88 3.46 -0.40
N GLY A 435 -14.03 3.48 0.63
CA GLY A 435 -12.58 3.61 0.52
C GLY A 435 -11.88 2.28 0.21
N THR A 436 -10.56 2.34 0.14
CA THR A 436 -9.72 1.19 -0.20
C THR A 436 -9.46 0.33 1.04
N HIS A 437 -9.80 -0.95 0.96
CA HIS A 437 -9.41 -1.92 1.99
C HIS A 437 -7.99 -2.42 1.71
N VAL A 438 -7.11 -2.29 2.69
CA VAL A 438 -5.70 -2.67 2.62
C VAL A 438 -5.41 -3.59 3.79
N SER A 439 -4.96 -4.81 3.53
CA SER A 439 -4.52 -5.75 4.56
C SER A 439 -3.04 -6.00 4.41
N VAL A 440 -2.33 -6.08 5.54
CA VAL A 440 -0.96 -6.62 5.54
C VAL A 440 -1.07 -8.14 5.41
N THR A 441 -0.67 -8.69 4.26
CA THR A 441 -0.80 -10.12 3.98
C THR A 441 0.39 -10.92 4.50
N ALA A 442 1.56 -10.30 4.56
CA ALA A 442 2.77 -10.86 5.15
C ALA A 442 3.66 -9.74 5.71
N ALA A 443 4.47 -10.07 6.71
CA ALA A 443 5.50 -9.18 7.22
C ALA A 443 6.71 -10.00 7.69
N THR A 444 7.89 -9.65 7.20
CA THR A 444 9.17 -10.29 7.53
C THR A 444 10.17 -9.26 8.04
N GLY A 445 11.03 -9.66 8.97
CA GLY A 445 12.05 -8.79 9.54
C GLY A 445 13.23 -8.71 8.58
N THR A 446 13.68 -7.50 8.27
CA THR A 446 14.80 -7.29 7.34
C THR A 446 16.17 -7.56 7.97
N GLY A 447 16.23 -7.74 9.29
CA GLY A 447 17.46 -7.73 10.07
C GLY A 447 18.06 -6.34 10.28
N ALA A 448 17.53 -5.30 9.63
CA ALA A 448 18.03 -3.94 9.69
C ALA A 448 17.36 -3.14 10.83
N THR A 449 18.14 -2.69 11.81
CA THR A 449 17.65 -1.93 12.97
C THR A 449 18.09 -0.49 12.92
N LEU A 450 17.18 0.43 13.29
CA LEU A 450 17.49 1.85 13.39
C LEU A 450 18.25 2.15 14.69
N GLU A 451 19.54 2.50 14.57
CA GLU A 451 20.33 2.95 15.70
C GLU A 451 19.95 4.38 16.14
N GLY A 452 20.13 4.71 17.42
CA GLY A 452 19.77 6.05 17.94
C GLY A 452 20.56 7.19 17.28
N ALA A 453 21.77 6.93 16.79
CA ALA A 453 22.60 7.89 16.09
C ALA A 453 22.09 8.25 14.68
N PHE A 454 21.07 7.55 14.19
CA PHE A 454 20.41 7.84 12.92
C PHE A 454 19.71 9.21 12.92
N PHE A 455 19.13 9.62 14.05
CA PHE A 455 18.41 10.89 14.16
C PHE A 455 19.31 12.05 14.65
N GLY A 456 20.52 12.14 14.11
CA GLY A 456 21.44 13.25 14.36
C GLY A 456 21.09 14.52 13.57
N GLY A 457 21.80 15.61 13.86
CA GLY A 457 21.56 16.91 13.24
C GLY A 457 22.82 17.71 12.91
N ASN A 458 22.76 18.50 11.84
CA ASN A 458 23.85 19.40 11.45
C ASN A 458 23.81 20.71 12.25
N LEU A 459 24.91 21.02 12.96
CA LEU A 459 25.15 22.29 13.67
C LEU A 459 26.13 23.16 12.86
N VAL A 460 25.61 24.08 12.05
CA VAL A 460 26.42 24.92 11.16
C VAL A 460 27.05 26.06 11.94
N PHE A 461 28.38 26.14 11.98
CA PHE A 461 29.11 27.14 12.77
C PHE A 461 28.66 28.58 12.49
N SER A 462 28.59 28.98 11.21
CA SER A 462 28.29 30.36 10.80
C SER A 462 26.82 30.76 10.96
N VAL A 463 25.93 29.78 11.21
CA VAL A 463 24.48 29.99 11.27
C VAL A 463 23.96 29.73 12.68
N ASN A 464 24.34 28.62 13.30
CA ASN A 464 23.72 28.15 14.54
C ASN A 464 24.51 28.53 15.80
N THR A 465 25.61 29.29 15.67
CA THR A 465 26.44 29.67 16.82
C THR A 465 26.74 31.16 16.90
N ASP A 466 27.01 31.65 18.12
CA ASP A 466 27.71 32.91 18.37
C ASP A 466 29.16 32.60 18.76
N ASN A 467 30.05 32.55 17.75
CA ASN A 467 31.46 32.17 17.90
C ASN A 467 31.66 30.78 18.52
N GLY A 468 30.94 29.77 18.02
CA GLY A 468 31.06 28.38 18.46
C GLY A 468 30.09 27.99 19.57
N LEU A 469 29.61 28.94 20.38
CA LEU A 469 28.54 28.66 21.34
C LEU A 469 27.19 28.54 20.61
N PRO A 470 26.48 27.40 20.66
CA PRO A 470 25.18 27.24 20.03
C PRO A 470 24.16 28.28 20.51
N LEU A 471 23.32 28.77 19.60
CA LEU A 471 22.27 29.73 19.91
C LEU A 471 21.17 29.08 20.76
N ASP A 472 20.54 29.86 21.66
CA ASP A 472 19.48 29.37 22.56
C ASP A 472 18.33 28.68 21.81
N ASN A 473 17.96 29.19 20.63
CA ASN A 473 16.89 28.61 19.83
C ASN A 473 17.31 27.33 19.10
N PHE A 474 18.57 27.20 18.70
CA PHE A 474 19.10 25.94 18.18
C PHE A 474 19.08 24.87 19.26
N GLY A 475 19.55 25.20 20.48
CA GLY A 475 19.50 24.27 21.60
C GLY A 475 18.08 23.81 21.92
N ALA A 476 17.12 24.73 21.95
CA ALA A 476 15.71 24.39 22.15
C ALA A 476 15.13 23.53 21.01
N ALA A 477 15.58 23.72 19.77
CA ALA A 477 15.17 22.91 18.63
C ALA A 477 15.76 21.50 18.70
N ALA A 478 17.06 21.36 19.02
CA ALA A 478 17.71 20.08 19.19
C ALA A 478 17.06 19.27 20.34
N ASP A 479 16.78 19.92 21.47
CA ASP A 479 16.08 19.31 22.61
C ASP A 479 14.65 18.84 22.24
N ALA A 480 13.96 19.58 21.37
CA ALA A 480 12.59 19.26 20.98
C ALA A 480 12.50 18.12 19.96
N LEU A 481 13.52 17.96 19.10
CA LEU A 481 13.63 16.90 18.09
C LEU A 481 14.43 15.68 18.58
N ASP A 482 14.73 15.61 19.87
CA ASP A 482 15.60 14.59 20.52
C ASP A 482 16.97 14.38 19.82
N ILE A 483 17.53 15.45 19.24
CA ILE A 483 18.80 15.38 18.53
C ILE A 483 19.96 15.36 19.54
N THR A 484 20.55 14.18 19.70
CA THR A 484 21.67 13.94 20.62
C THR A 484 23.00 13.69 19.91
N HIS A 485 23.01 13.52 18.58
CA HIS A 485 24.21 13.36 17.77
C HIS A 485 24.37 14.56 16.83
N LEU A 486 25.51 15.25 16.91
CA LEU A 486 25.72 16.51 16.21
C LEU A 486 26.95 16.47 15.29
N ARG A 487 26.74 16.87 14.04
CA ARG A 487 27.84 17.17 13.13
C ARG A 487 28.25 18.63 13.23
N PHE A 488 29.53 18.90 13.46
CA PHE A 488 30.05 20.27 13.61
C PHE A 488 31.48 20.38 13.05
N PRO A 489 31.86 21.50 12.41
CA PRO A 489 31.11 22.73 12.17
C PRO A 489 30.04 22.68 11.05
N ALA A 490 29.76 21.50 10.48
CA ALA A 490 28.76 21.17 9.44
C ALA A 490 28.76 22.04 8.17
N GLY A 491 28.36 21.46 7.03
CA GLY A 491 28.25 22.16 5.75
C GLY A 491 29.51 22.95 5.36
N GLN A 492 29.51 24.27 5.53
CA GLN A 492 30.65 25.14 5.25
C GLN A 492 31.90 24.91 6.13
N GLY A 493 31.87 23.94 7.05
CA GLY A 493 32.99 23.53 7.90
C GLY A 493 34.31 23.27 7.17
N ASP A 494 34.25 22.80 5.92
CA ASP A 494 35.38 22.71 4.99
C ASP A 494 35.12 23.59 3.75
N SER A 495 35.17 24.92 3.90
CA SER A 495 34.94 25.85 2.79
C SER A 495 36.21 26.20 2.01
N GLY A 496 36.06 26.49 0.71
CA GLY A 496 37.14 26.90 -0.18
C GLY A 496 37.50 28.40 -0.10
N ASP A 497 38.33 28.85 -1.06
CA ASP A 497 39.08 30.14 -1.19
C ASP A 497 38.38 31.51 -0.89
N LEU A 498 37.15 31.57 -0.37
CA LEU A 498 36.36 32.81 -0.26
C LEU A 498 35.89 33.18 1.15
N GLU A 499 36.10 32.34 2.17
CA GLU A 499 35.62 32.60 3.53
C GLU A 499 36.74 32.91 4.52
N VAL A 500 36.41 33.73 5.53
CA VAL A 500 37.34 34.10 6.60
C VAL A 500 37.15 33.11 7.75
N ASP A 501 38.24 32.47 8.17
CA ASP A 501 38.26 31.59 9.35
C ASP A 501 37.75 32.34 10.59
N GLY A 502 36.80 31.74 11.30
CA GLY A 502 36.08 32.32 12.44
C GLY A 502 34.94 33.27 12.07
N ASP A 503 34.53 33.34 10.80
CA ASP A 503 33.37 34.12 10.32
C ASP A 503 32.41 33.23 9.49
N GLY A 504 32.89 32.72 8.36
CA GLY A 504 32.10 31.83 7.47
C GLY A 504 32.35 30.33 7.67
N PHE A 505 33.55 29.98 8.13
CA PHE A 505 33.94 28.61 8.46
C PHE A 505 34.81 28.58 9.71
N LEU A 506 35.00 27.39 10.29
CA LEU A 506 35.86 27.17 11.44
C LEU A 506 36.95 26.13 11.12
N ASN A 507 38.21 26.57 11.12
CA ASN A 507 39.33 25.65 11.09
C ASN A 507 39.56 25.04 12.48
N VAL A 508 39.00 23.85 12.72
CA VAL A 508 39.13 23.13 14.00
C VAL A 508 40.57 22.71 14.31
N LEU A 509 41.42 22.50 13.29
CA LEU A 509 42.82 22.12 13.46
C LEU A 509 43.71 23.26 13.98
N GLN A 510 43.24 24.50 13.91
CA GLN A 510 44.00 25.63 14.43
C GLN A 510 43.95 25.64 15.96
N MET A 511 45.11 25.47 16.59
CA MET A 511 45.27 25.51 18.04
C MET A 511 45.96 26.80 18.52
N GLU A 512 45.71 27.20 19.77
CA GLU A 512 46.31 28.38 20.38
C GLU A 512 47.42 28.02 21.39
N ARG A 513 48.33 28.98 21.64
CA ARG A 513 49.36 28.85 22.68
C ARG A 513 48.95 29.66 23.91
N VAL A 514 48.48 28.98 24.94
CA VAL A 514 48.14 29.57 26.23
C VAL A 514 49.15 29.08 27.27
N ASP A 515 49.80 30.02 27.96
CA ASP A 515 50.85 29.76 28.95
C ASP A 515 52.01 28.81 28.51
N GLY A 516 52.18 28.62 27.21
CA GLY A 516 53.22 27.79 26.63
C GLY A 516 52.78 26.36 26.30
N GLU A 517 51.55 25.98 26.61
CA GLU A 517 50.92 24.74 26.15
C GLU A 517 50.06 25.01 24.91
N TRP A 518 49.74 23.96 24.16
CA TRP A 518 48.76 24.05 23.07
C TRP A 518 47.36 23.78 23.65
N GLU A 519 46.41 24.62 23.29
CA GLU A 519 45.00 24.50 23.68
C GLU A 519 44.12 24.59 22.43
N LEU A 520 42.94 23.97 22.49
CA LEU A 520 41.93 24.11 21.45
C LEU A 520 41.45 25.58 21.39
N ARG A 521 40.95 25.98 20.23
CA ARG A 521 40.33 27.29 20.06
C ARG A 521 39.07 27.41 20.92
N GLN A 522 38.79 28.64 21.34
CA GLN A 522 37.63 28.92 22.16
C GLN A 522 36.33 28.49 21.46
N GLU A 523 36.20 28.71 20.16
CA GLU A 523 35.00 28.34 19.40
C GLU A 523 34.74 26.83 19.42
N VAL A 524 35.80 26.02 19.42
CA VAL A 524 35.70 24.55 19.52
C VAL A 524 35.36 24.12 20.95
N THR A 525 36.00 24.72 21.96
CA THR A 525 35.70 24.38 23.36
C THR A 525 34.32 24.83 23.79
N ASP A 526 33.86 26.01 23.36
CA ASP A 526 32.54 26.54 23.70
C ASP A 526 31.42 25.62 23.15
N MET A 527 31.61 25.07 21.94
CA MET A 527 30.70 24.06 21.38
C MET A 527 30.76 22.74 22.16
N LEU A 528 31.96 22.17 22.37
CA LEU A 528 32.10 20.87 23.03
C LEU A 528 31.68 20.89 24.51
N ASP A 529 31.91 22.00 25.22
CA ASP A 529 31.41 22.20 26.57
C ASP A 529 29.87 22.30 26.58
N TRP A 530 29.28 22.99 25.59
CA TRP A 530 27.83 23.02 25.44
C TRP A 530 27.26 21.62 25.15
N ALA A 531 27.87 20.86 24.24
CA ALA A 531 27.46 19.49 23.92
C ALA A 531 27.51 18.60 25.18
N ARG A 532 28.60 18.67 25.95
CA ARG A 532 28.72 17.97 27.24
C ARG A 532 27.62 18.35 28.23
N GLU A 533 27.30 19.64 28.32
CA GLU A 533 26.28 20.14 29.25
C GLU A 533 24.86 19.68 28.89
N ASN A 534 24.61 19.42 27.60
CA ASN A 534 23.30 18.97 27.08
C ASN A 534 23.25 17.48 26.75
N GLY A 535 24.36 16.74 26.93
CA GLY A 535 24.41 15.30 26.71
C GLY A 535 24.52 14.87 25.24
N ALA A 536 24.94 15.77 24.35
CA ALA A 536 25.14 15.48 22.93
C ALA A 536 26.52 14.89 22.65
N GLN A 537 26.59 13.96 21.69
CA GLN A 537 27.82 13.51 21.04
C GLN A 537 28.11 14.34 19.79
N VAL A 538 29.37 14.38 19.39
CA VAL A 538 29.84 15.24 18.31
C VAL A 538 30.75 14.51 17.32
N THR A 539 30.35 14.56 16.05
CA THR A 539 31.22 14.30 14.89
C THR A 539 31.92 15.59 14.47
N LEU A 540 33.26 15.63 14.57
CA LEU A 540 34.08 16.80 14.26
C LEU A 540 34.64 16.75 12.82
N VAL A 541 34.25 17.73 12.00
CA VAL A 541 34.69 17.83 10.59
C VAL A 541 36.03 18.56 10.46
N LEU A 542 37.01 17.92 9.83
CA LEU A 542 38.34 18.47 9.57
C LEU A 542 38.38 19.20 8.22
N PRO A 543 38.97 20.41 8.12
CA PRO A 543 39.08 21.11 6.85
C PRO A 543 40.16 20.49 5.96
N THR A 544 39.90 20.38 4.66
CA THR A 544 40.82 19.85 3.64
C THR A 544 40.98 20.78 2.43
N LYS A 545 39.96 21.57 2.05
CA LYS A 545 39.94 22.38 0.80
C LYS A 545 40.98 23.48 0.74
N ASN A 546 41.28 24.11 1.88
CA ASN A 546 42.18 25.27 1.95
C ASN A 546 43.68 24.92 1.92
N TYR A 547 44.03 23.66 1.69
CA TYR A 547 45.41 23.19 1.70
C TYR A 547 45.77 22.50 0.38
N THR A 548 46.96 22.72 -0.14
CA THR A 548 47.53 21.77 -1.11
C THR A 548 47.89 20.46 -0.42
N VAL A 549 48.03 19.35 -1.16
CA VAL A 549 48.47 18.05 -0.58
C VAL A 549 49.76 18.21 0.24
N ALA A 550 50.75 18.93 -0.29
CA ALA A 550 52.02 19.15 0.41
C ALA A 550 51.91 20.05 1.66
N GLU A 551 50.94 20.97 1.70
CA GLU A 551 50.65 21.75 2.90
C GLU A 551 49.92 20.90 3.94
N TYR A 552 49.01 20.03 3.51
CA TYR A 552 48.27 19.11 4.37
C TYR A 552 49.18 18.03 4.97
N GLU A 553 50.07 17.44 4.19
CA GLU A 553 51.15 16.55 4.67
C GLU A 553 51.99 17.20 5.78
N ALA A 554 52.20 18.52 5.71
CA ALA A 554 52.94 19.25 6.74
C ALA A 554 52.14 19.45 8.04
N LEU A 555 50.82 19.21 8.03
CA LEU A 555 49.94 19.24 9.19
C LEU A 555 49.89 17.93 9.98
N ASP A 556 50.51 16.83 9.51
CA ASP A 556 50.54 15.52 10.20
C ASP A 556 50.77 15.62 11.73
N GLY A 557 51.76 16.41 12.15
CA GLY A 557 52.08 16.58 13.58
C GLY A 557 51.17 17.56 14.34
N ASP A 558 50.39 18.36 13.62
CA ASP A 558 49.38 19.27 14.18
C ASP A 558 48.01 18.57 14.28
N ILE A 559 47.61 17.75 13.29
CA ILE A 559 46.43 16.88 13.34
C ILE A 559 46.54 15.88 14.49
N ALA A 560 47.69 15.20 14.63
CA ALA A 560 47.90 14.27 15.75
C ALA A 560 47.82 14.98 17.11
N ARG A 561 48.32 16.22 17.22
CA ARG A 561 48.22 17.00 18.45
C ARG A 561 46.79 17.45 18.74
N PHE A 562 46.06 17.81 17.70
CA PHE A 562 44.65 18.16 17.80
C PHE A 562 43.86 16.96 18.35
N ALA A 563 43.98 15.79 17.74
CA ALA A 563 43.35 14.55 18.23
C ALA A 563 43.77 14.19 19.66
N GLU A 564 45.07 14.25 19.99
CA GLU A 564 45.57 14.02 21.36
C GLU A 564 44.88 14.95 22.37
N THR A 565 44.72 16.22 22.01
CA THR A 565 44.13 17.24 22.90
C THR A 565 42.62 17.06 23.03
N VAL A 566 41.93 16.82 21.92
CA VAL A 566 40.48 16.54 21.89
C VAL A 566 40.19 15.30 22.73
N MET A 567 40.83 14.17 22.47
CA MET A 567 40.54 12.93 23.19
C MET A 567 40.95 13.00 24.67
N ARG A 568 42.01 13.74 25.03
CA ARG A 568 42.36 13.93 26.43
C ARG A 568 41.29 14.67 27.22
N ASP A 569 40.67 15.68 26.60
CA ASP A 569 39.81 16.64 27.29
C ASP A 569 38.31 16.44 27.01
N TYR A 570 37.94 15.71 25.95
CA TYR A 570 36.58 15.57 25.40
C TYR A 570 36.24 14.18 24.83
N SER A 571 36.94 13.10 25.22
CA SER A 571 36.58 11.74 24.78
C SER A 571 35.20 11.25 25.25
N ASP A 572 34.54 11.97 26.15
CA ASP A 572 33.17 11.71 26.61
C ASP A 572 32.10 12.34 25.69
N VAL A 573 32.52 13.13 24.71
CA VAL A 573 31.65 13.95 23.85
C VAL A 573 31.95 13.71 22.37
N VAL A 574 33.22 13.55 21.98
CA VAL A 574 33.59 13.37 20.57
C VAL A 574 33.52 11.88 20.22
N GLU A 575 32.58 11.55 19.34
CA GLU A 575 32.33 10.18 18.88
C GLU A 575 33.07 9.87 17.57
N ALA A 576 33.26 10.87 16.70
CA ALA A 576 33.89 10.67 15.41
C ALA A 576 34.65 11.92 14.91
N PHE A 577 35.59 11.67 13.99
CA PHE A 577 36.29 12.68 13.19
C PHE A 577 36.02 12.43 11.71
N GLU A 578 35.39 13.39 11.05
CA GLU A 578 35.11 13.33 9.61
C GLU A 578 36.18 14.10 8.84
N ILE A 579 36.78 13.48 7.83
CA ILE A 579 37.85 14.09 7.05
C ILE A 579 37.29 14.82 5.83
N GLY A 580 37.22 16.14 5.89
CA GLY A 580 36.73 16.99 4.80
C GLY A 580 35.20 17.04 4.74
N ASN A 581 34.70 17.81 3.78
CA ASN A 581 33.28 17.83 3.41
C ASN A 581 33.17 18.25 1.94
N GLU A 582 32.40 17.55 1.12
CA GLU A 582 32.17 17.83 -0.31
C GLU A 582 33.46 18.17 -1.08
N TYR A 583 34.42 17.25 -1.09
CA TYR A 583 35.79 17.50 -1.55
C TYR A 583 35.90 17.91 -3.03
N TRP A 584 34.85 17.68 -3.83
CA TRP A 584 34.73 17.73 -5.30
C TRP A 584 35.76 18.58 -6.05
N SER A 585 35.88 19.86 -5.70
CA SER A 585 36.76 20.82 -6.39
C SER A 585 38.26 20.49 -6.33
N MET A 586 38.68 19.61 -5.40
CA MET A 586 40.06 19.17 -5.24
C MET A 586 40.43 17.98 -6.13
N GLY A 587 39.45 17.15 -6.49
CA GLY A 587 39.64 15.85 -7.11
C GLY A 587 39.94 14.72 -6.10
N GLU A 588 39.53 13.51 -6.48
CA GLU A 588 39.59 12.25 -5.73
C GLU A 588 41.03 11.93 -5.31
N THR A 589 41.98 12.01 -6.24
CA THR A 589 43.40 11.73 -5.97
C THR A 589 43.97 12.67 -4.90
N ALA A 590 43.64 13.97 -4.97
CA ALA A 590 44.15 14.94 -4.00
C ALA A 590 43.47 14.82 -2.65
N TYR A 591 42.19 14.44 -2.62
CA TYR A 591 41.44 14.18 -1.41
C TYR A 591 41.94 12.91 -0.71
N GLY A 592 42.03 11.78 -1.41
CA GLY A 592 42.54 10.51 -0.86
C GLY A 592 43.94 10.65 -0.25
N ALA A 593 44.84 11.40 -0.90
CA ALA A 593 46.18 11.66 -0.35
C ALA A 593 46.16 12.48 0.95
N LYS A 594 45.14 13.32 1.17
CA LYS A 594 44.94 14.05 2.42
C LYS A 594 44.26 13.19 3.47
N ALA A 595 43.29 12.36 3.07
CA ALA A 595 42.64 11.38 3.93
C ALA A 595 43.66 10.40 4.53
N ASP A 596 44.61 9.90 3.73
CA ASP A 596 45.71 9.06 4.20
C ASP A 596 46.51 9.73 5.35
N VAL A 597 46.88 11.00 5.17
CA VAL A 597 47.60 11.78 6.18
C VAL A 597 46.76 12.00 7.43
N ALA A 598 45.50 12.40 7.27
CA ALA A 598 44.62 12.69 8.39
C ALA A 598 44.31 11.44 9.22
N ALA A 599 43.91 10.33 8.60
CA ALA A 599 43.55 9.10 9.30
C ALA A 599 44.72 8.59 10.16
N VAL A 600 45.92 8.49 9.57
CA VAL A 600 47.13 8.04 10.30
C VAL A 600 47.49 9.01 11.43
N ALA A 601 47.34 10.31 11.22
CA ALA A 601 47.66 11.31 12.24
C ALA A 601 46.65 11.32 13.39
N LEU A 602 45.35 11.19 13.09
CA LEU A 602 44.26 11.09 14.06
C LEU A 602 44.47 9.87 14.97
N ALA A 603 44.58 8.67 14.40
CA ALA A 603 44.79 7.43 15.15
C ALA A 603 46.02 7.49 16.07
N ARG A 604 47.13 8.03 15.55
CA ARG A 604 48.35 8.25 16.36
C ARG A 604 48.13 9.24 17.50
N GLY A 605 47.39 10.32 17.26
CA GLY A 605 47.05 11.31 18.29
C GLY A 605 46.20 10.71 19.40
N MET A 606 45.23 9.87 19.07
CA MET A 606 44.39 9.17 20.03
C MET A 606 45.19 8.11 20.82
N GLU A 607 46.12 7.39 20.18
CA GLU A 607 47.07 6.51 20.87
C GLU A 607 47.96 7.29 21.86
N ASP A 608 48.46 8.46 21.46
CA ASP A 608 49.27 9.34 22.33
C ASP A 608 48.45 9.87 23.53
N ALA A 609 47.14 10.06 23.37
CA ALA A 609 46.20 10.37 24.47
C ALA A 609 45.91 9.17 25.39
N GLY A 610 46.29 7.96 24.98
CA GLY A 610 46.21 6.73 25.77
C GLY A 610 45.02 5.83 25.46
N PHE A 611 44.36 6.03 24.33
CA PHE A 611 43.25 5.19 23.85
C PHE A 611 43.79 4.01 23.03
N ALA A 612 43.31 2.81 23.36
CA ALA A 612 43.53 1.65 22.49
C ALA A 612 42.61 1.77 21.27
N GLU A 613 42.98 1.13 20.16
CA GLU A 613 42.25 1.16 18.87
C GLU A 613 40.73 0.98 19.02
N ALA A 614 40.27 -0.04 19.75
CA ALA A 614 38.85 -0.30 19.99
C ALA A 614 38.14 0.72 20.91
N ASP A 615 38.86 1.66 21.51
CA ASP A 615 38.31 2.72 22.37
C ASP A 615 38.50 4.12 21.71
N GLN A 616 38.96 4.19 20.46
CA GLN A 616 39.14 5.45 19.74
C GLN A 616 37.79 5.98 19.22
N ALA A 617 37.71 7.30 19.00
CA ALA A 617 36.62 7.89 18.25
C ALA A 617 36.74 7.47 16.78
N ALA A 618 35.62 7.26 16.09
CA ALA A 618 35.61 6.78 14.71
C ALA A 618 36.32 7.76 13.77
N ILE A 619 37.06 7.24 12.79
CA ILE A 619 37.67 8.04 11.73
C ILE A 619 36.88 7.80 10.43
N LEU A 620 36.24 8.85 9.93
CA LEU A 620 35.34 8.78 8.79
C LEU A 620 35.93 9.46 7.55
N VAL A 621 35.75 8.83 6.39
CA VAL A 621 36.21 9.34 5.09
C VAL A 621 35.03 9.44 4.12
N GLN A 622 34.94 10.54 3.38
CA GLN A 622 33.87 10.75 2.42
C GLN A 622 34.05 9.86 1.19
N MET A 623 32.97 9.17 0.81
CA MET A 623 32.88 8.45 -0.46
C MET A 623 32.87 9.43 -1.64
N ALA A 624 33.14 8.91 -2.83
CA ALA A 624 33.18 9.70 -4.04
C ALA A 624 31.79 9.87 -4.63
N SER A 625 31.35 11.12 -4.83
CA SER A 625 30.22 11.47 -5.70
C SER A 625 30.72 12.38 -6.83
N PRO A 626 30.75 11.95 -8.11
CA PRO A 626 31.42 12.64 -9.22
C PRO A 626 30.67 13.92 -9.69
N PHE A 627 30.61 14.93 -8.82
CA PHE A 627 29.99 16.23 -9.04
C PHE A 627 30.90 17.21 -9.81
N ALA A 628 30.37 18.37 -10.19
CA ALA A 628 31.10 19.39 -10.96
C ALA A 628 32.41 19.83 -10.28
N GLY A 629 33.54 19.36 -10.82
CA GLY A 629 34.89 19.61 -10.27
C GLY A 629 35.68 18.32 -10.00
N SER A 630 35.00 17.18 -9.87
CA SER A 630 35.58 15.84 -9.76
C SER A 630 36.45 15.48 -10.98
N GLU A 631 37.46 14.63 -10.76
CA GLU A 631 38.30 14.03 -11.81
C GLU A 631 37.49 13.12 -12.75
N TYR A 632 36.33 12.66 -12.29
CA TYR A 632 35.41 11.70 -12.92
C TYR A 632 34.05 12.32 -13.31
N HIS A 633 33.93 13.65 -13.25
CA HIS A 633 32.74 14.36 -13.71
C HIS A 633 32.54 14.20 -15.23
N VAL A 634 31.29 14.21 -15.70
CA VAL A 634 30.91 14.07 -17.13
C VAL A 634 31.61 15.04 -18.09
N SER A 635 32.10 16.18 -17.58
CA SER A 635 32.85 17.15 -18.40
C SER A 635 34.32 16.77 -18.65
N VAL A 636 34.82 15.78 -17.90
CA VAL A 636 36.20 15.28 -17.91
C VAL A 636 36.24 13.85 -18.47
N ASP A 637 35.28 13.02 -18.07
CA ASP A 637 35.13 11.61 -18.40
C ASP A 637 33.68 11.34 -18.84
N ASP A 638 33.46 10.84 -20.06
CA ASP A 638 32.13 10.65 -20.68
C ASP A 638 31.60 9.21 -20.60
N ARG A 639 32.26 8.34 -19.82
CA ARG A 639 31.77 6.99 -19.49
C ARG A 639 30.44 7.02 -18.70
N PRO A 640 29.72 5.92 -18.53
CA PRO A 640 28.44 5.88 -17.81
C PRO A 640 28.55 6.29 -16.32
N TYR A 641 27.47 6.73 -15.66
CA TYR A 641 27.58 7.35 -14.31
C TYR A 641 28.10 6.36 -13.27
N LEU A 642 27.58 5.13 -13.30
CA LEU A 642 27.97 4.06 -12.39
C LEU A 642 29.48 3.74 -12.49
N GLU A 643 29.99 3.57 -13.70
CA GLU A 643 31.42 3.28 -13.91
C GLU A 643 32.31 4.40 -13.37
N ARG A 644 31.89 5.66 -13.55
CA ARG A 644 32.66 6.82 -13.08
C ARG A 644 32.67 6.95 -11.57
N VAL A 645 31.57 6.62 -10.88
CA VAL A 645 31.48 6.74 -9.41
C VAL A 645 32.28 5.65 -8.71
N GLN A 646 32.20 4.40 -9.18
CA GLN A 646 33.02 3.30 -8.66
C GLN A 646 34.53 3.55 -8.86
N ASP A 647 34.94 4.02 -10.04
CA ASP A 647 36.33 4.40 -10.30
C ASP A 647 36.78 5.60 -9.46
N ALA A 648 35.88 6.54 -9.18
CA ALA A 648 36.17 7.69 -8.32
C ALA A 648 36.42 7.23 -6.87
N ASN A 649 35.60 6.31 -6.36
CA ASN A 649 35.80 5.68 -5.05
C ASN A 649 37.15 4.95 -5.00
N ARG A 650 37.45 4.11 -6.01
CA ARG A 650 38.74 3.40 -6.11
C ARG A 650 39.93 4.37 -6.17
N ALA A 651 39.78 5.53 -6.82
CA ALA A 651 40.84 6.53 -6.89
C ALA A 651 41.19 7.17 -5.54
N ILE A 652 40.20 7.35 -4.65
CA ILE A 652 40.41 7.76 -3.26
C ILE A 652 41.14 6.64 -2.51
N ILE A 653 40.59 5.42 -2.56
CA ILE A 653 41.10 4.21 -1.87
C ILE A 653 42.55 3.88 -2.27
N ASP A 654 42.91 4.09 -3.53
CA ASP A 654 44.26 3.87 -4.08
C ASP A 654 45.32 4.79 -3.45
N GLN A 655 44.91 5.93 -2.89
CA GLN A 655 45.83 6.81 -2.16
C GLN A 655 46.05 6.38 -0.71
N LEU A 656 45.18 5.53 -0.15
CA LEU A 656 45.22 5.12 1.25
C LEU A 656 46.29 4.04 1.46
N GLY A 657 47.29 4.35 2.28
CA GLY A 657 48.26 3.38 2.74
C GLY A 657 47.67 2.43 3.78
N THR A 658 48.38 1.33 4.09
CA THR A 658 47.89 0.33 5.05
C THR A 658 47.55 0.93 6.41
N GLY A 659 48.36 1.89 6.90
CA GLY A 659 48.08 2.54 8.18
C GLY A 659 46.83 3.42 8.19
N ALA A 660 46.43 3.97 7.04
CA ALA A 660 45.16 4.69 6.92
C ALA A 660 43.99 3.72 6.84
N ARG A 661 44.10 2.67 6.02
CA ARG A 661 43.06 1.62 5.91
C ARG A 661 42.80 0.93 7.26
N ASP A 662 43.84 0.65 8.03
CA ASP A 662 43.70 0.09 9.39
C ASP A 662 42.94 1.07 10.32
N ALA A 663 43.17 2.37 10.16
CA ALA A 663 42.67 3.43 11.05
C ALA A 663 41.28 3.98 10.71
N ILE A 664 40.82 3.90 9.46
CA ILE A 664 39.51 4.40 9.03
C ILE A 664 38.45 3.42 9.49
N ASP A 665 37.45 3.89 10.21
CA ASP A 665 36.40 3.06 10.80
C ASP A 665 35.11 3.08 9.99
N GLY A 666 34.88 4.13 9.21
CA GLY A 666 33.68 4.26 8.42
C GLY A 666 33.82 5.20 7.24
N VAL A 667 32.78 5.23 6.43
CA VAL A 667 32.66 6.11 5.27
C VAL A 667 31.42 6.98 5.36
N VAL A 668 31.45 8.08 4.62
CA VAL A 668 30.43 9.12 4.69
C VAL A 668 29.86 9.43 3.31
N GLU A 669 28.55 9.59 3.24
CA GLU A 669 27.83 10.05 2.04
C GLU A 669 26.75 11.09 2.39
N HIS A 670 26.34 11.87 1.38
CA HIS A 670 25.22 12.80 1.47
C HIS A 670 24.04 12.28 0.63
N TYR A 671 22.82 12.39 1.16
CA TYR A 671 21.61 11.88 0.50
C TYR A 671 20.54 12.97 0.35
N TYR A 672 20.37 13.50 -0.86
CA TYR A 672 19.37 14.53 -1.15
C TYR A 672 18.35 14.10 -2.22
N TYR A 673 17.09 13.96 -1.81
CA TYR A 673 16.02 13.58 -2.74
C TYR A 673 15.62 14.74 -3.70
N ASP A 674 15.55 14.48 -5.02
CA ASP A 674 15.16 15.43 -6.08
C ASP A 674 14.31 14.74 -7.16
N LYS A 675 13.06 15.18 -7.38
CA LYS A 675 12.09 14.61 -8.33
C LYS A 675 11.85 15.48 -9.55
N THR A 676 12.70 16.48 -9.82
CA THR A 676 12.54 17.32 -11.02
C THR A 676 12.78 16.57 -12.36
N VAL A 677 13.03 15.27 -12.30
CA VAL A 677 12.96 14.31 -13.41
C VAL A 677 11.54 13.69 -13.43
N THR A 678 10.65 14.22 -14.29
CA THR A 678 9.28 13.69 -14.47
C THR A 678 9.26 12.44 -15.37
N GLU A 679 8.42 11.47 -15.00
CA GLU A 679 8.45 10.02 -15.28
C GLU A 679 9.46 9.27 -14.38
N PHE A 680 8.93 8.51 -13.42
CA PHE A 680 9.71 7.62 -12.57
C PHE A 680 10.00 6.35 -13.39
N ASP A 681 11.22 6.25 -13.91
CA ASP A 681 11.68 5.17 -14.80
C ASP A 681 12.80 4.31 -14.18
N GLY A 682 13.02 4.43 -12.86
CA GLY A 682 14.02 3.65 -12.12
C GLY A 682 15.48 4.06 -12.36
N SER A 683 15.77 5.06 -13.20
CA SER A 683 17.15 5.41 -13.60
C SER A 683 17.80 6.55 -12.82
N SER A 684 17.10 7.23 -11.90
CA SER A 684 17.69 8.34 -11.14
C SER A 684 17.15 8.50 -9.72
N GLY A 685 17.86 7.89 -8.76
CA GLY A 685 17.86 8.27 -7.36
C GLY A 685 19.28 8.11 -6.83
N GLU A 686 19.78 9.07 -6.05
CA GLU A 686 21.09 8.97 -5.38
C GLU A 686 21.20 7.67 -4.53
N MET A 687 20.06 7.07 -4.13
CA MET A 687 19.97 5.76 -3.47
C MET A 687 20.61 4.62 -4.28
N ASN A 688 20.38 4.54 -5.60
CA ASN A 688 20.82 3.41 -6.45
C ASN A 688 22.35 3.30 -6.61
N PHE A 689 23.09 4.22 -5.98
CA PHE A 689 24.55 4.23 -5.99
C PHE A 689 25.16 4.13 -4.59
N ILE A 690 24.46 4.48 -3.50
CA ILE A 690 25.07 4.43 -2.14
C ILE A 690 25.47 3.00 -1.77
N ASN A 691 24.60 2.01 -1.98
CA ASN A 691 24.92 0.59 -1.75
C ASN A 691 26.09 0.13 -2.62
N ARG A 692 26.08 0.48 -3.92
CA ARG A 692 27.13 0.11 -4.88
C ARG A 692 28.47 0.78 -4.60
N ASP A 693 28.45 2.02 -4.16
CA ASP A 693 29.64 2.78 -3.76
C ASP A 693 30.19 2.24 -2.45
N TYR A 694 29.30 1.94 -1.49
CA TYR A 694 29.68 1.36 -0.23
C TYR A 694 30.33 -0.02 -0.39
N ALA A 695 29.78 -0.87 -1.27
CA ALA A 695 30.36 -2.17 -1.61
C ALA A 695 31.81 -2.07 -2.13
N VAL A 696 32.15 -1.02 -2.89
CA VAL A 696 33.54 -0.77 -3.35
C VAL A 696 34.50 -0.54 -2.18
N TRP A 697 34.04 0.09 -1.10
CA TRP A 697 34.84 0.30 0.11
C TRP A 697 34.94 -0.98 0.93
N GLU A 698 33.83 -1.70 1.14
CA GLU A 698 33.82 -2.98 1.86
C GLU A 698 34.76 -4.02 1.22
N GLU A 699 34.79 -4.13 -0.11
CA GLU A 699 35.68 -5.05 -0.83
C GLU A 699 37.18 -4.76 -0.60
N GLU A 700 37.54 -3.50 -0.34
CA GLU A 700 38.93 -3.03 -0.26
C GLU A 700 39.50 -2.95 1.15
N PHE A 701 38.67 -3.23 2.15
CA PHE A 701 39.01 -3.19 3.57
C PHE A 701 38.91 -4.58 4.20
N ASP A 702 39.87 -4.94 5.05
CA ASP A 702 39.88 -6.25 5.75
C ASP A 702 38.99 -6.23 7.02
N LYS A 703 38.02 -5.30 7.09
CA LYS A 703 37.09 -5.08 8.20
C LYS A 703 35.82 -4.40 7.69
N ASP A 704 34.71 -4.70 8.34
CA ASP A 704 33.43 -4.01 8.14
C ASP A 704 33.61 -2.53 8.52
N LEU A 705 33.15 -1.64 7.66
CA LEU A 705 33.11 -0.20 7.89
C LEU A 705 31.75 0.20 8.46
N ASP A 706 31.69 1.38 9.07
CA ASP A 706 30.41 2.02 9.41
C ASP A 706 29.98 2.93 8.24
N LEU A 707 28.69 2.96 7.90
CA LEU A 707 28.11 3.85 6.89
C LEU A 707 27.40 5.05 7.55
N TYR A 708 27.93 6.25 7.34
CA TYR A 708 27.37 7.49 7.89
C TYR A 708 26.73 8.35 6.80
N ILE A 709 25.47 8.73 6.97
CA ILE A 709 24.80 9.71 6.10
C ILE A 709 24.82 11.10 6.77
N THR A 710 25.89 11.85 6.57
CA THR A 710 26.16 13.06 7.37
C THR A 710 25.42 14.32 6.91
N GLU A 711 24.76 14.26 5.77
CA GLU A 711 23.79 15.25 5.33
C GLU A 711 22.66 14.57 4.56
N TRP A 712 21.43 14.69 5.05
CA TRP A 712 20.27 14.21 4.30
C TRP A 712 19.04 15.11 4.50
N ASN A 713 18.25 15.26 3.44
CA ASN A 713 16.89 15.82 3.40
C ASN A 713 16.36 15.79 1.96
N VAL A 714 15.15 16.29 1.72
CA VAL A 714 14.74 16.74 0.39
C VAL A 714 15.70 17.84 -0.09
N ARG A 715 16.03 17.87 -1.37
CA ARG A 715 16.99 18.82 -1.91
C ARG A 715 16.46 20.24 -1.84
N THR A 716 17.25 21.16 -1.26
CA THR A 716 16.85 22.58 -1.10
C THR A 716 16.50 23.31 -2.41
N SER A 717 16.97 22.81 -3.56
CA SER A 717 16.67 23.37 -4.88
C SER A 717 15.42 22.76 -5.53
N ASP A 718 14.91 21.64 -5.02
CA ASP A 718 13.71 20.99 -5.53
C ASP A 718 12.46 21.58 -4.84
N THR A 719 11.94 22.67 -5.41
CA THR A 719 10.72 23.31 -4.92
C THR A 719 9.44 22.54 -5.28
N THR A 720 9.53 21.35 -5.88
CA THR A 720 8.35 20.53 -6.20
C THR A 720 8.03 19.52 -5.12
N GLU A 721 9.03 19.06 -4.37
CA GLU A 721 8.88 18.04 -3.33
C GLU A 721 9.07 18.57 -1.90
N THR A 722 9.25 19.88 -1.72
CA THR A 722 9.24 20.53 -0.40
C THR A 722 7.82 20.68 0.18
N GLY A 723 7.68 21.14 1.42
CA GLY A 723 6.37 21.45 2.02
C GLY A 723 5.61 20.24 2.54
N LEU A 724 4.37 20.03 2.09
CA LEU A 724 3.60 18.83 2.49
C LEU A 724 4.15 17.57 1.79
N ARG A 725 4.58 17.69 0.54
CA ARG A 725 5.08 16.56 -0.27
C ARG A 725 6.32 15.90 0.34
N SER A 726 7.11 16.63 1.11
CA SER A 726 8.33 16.11 1.71
C SER A 726 8.10 15.17 2.89
N ALA A 727 6.91 15.17 3.49
CA ALA A 727 6.60 14.33 4.65
C ALA A 727 6.74 12.83 4.32
N SER A 728 6.08 12.40 3.24
CA SER A 728 6.15 11.01 2.76
C SER A 728 7.56 10.65 2.28
N VAL A 729 8.25 11.58 1.63
CA VAL A 729 9.64 11.39 1.18
C VAL A 729 10.56 11.12 2.37
N MET A 730 10.36 11.81 3.50
CA MET A 730 11.23 11.64 4.66
C MET A 730 11.09 10.26 5.33
N VAL A 731 9.87 9.74 5.39
CA VAL A 731 9.60 8.37 5.89
C VAL A 731 10.27 7.35 4.96
N GLU A 732 10.10 7.51 3.66
CA GLU A 732 10.69 6.65 2.64
C GLU A 732 12.22 6.67 2.69
N MET A 733 12.83 7.86 2.75
CA MET A 733 14.28 8.02 2.93
C MET A 733 14.77 7.33 4.22
N THR A 734 13.97 7.35 5.29
CA THR A 734 14.29 6.67 6.55
C THR A 734 14.29 5.15 6.39
N SER A 735 13.27 4.58 5.73
CA SER A 735 13.23 3.15 5.37
C SER A 735 14.46 2.75 4.54
N ASN A 736 14.73 3.49 3.47
CA ASN A 736 15.84 3.20 2.56
C ASN A 736 17.20 3.23 3.27
N MET A 737 17.46 4.23 4.11
CA MET A 737 18.70 4.30 4.88
C MET A 737 18.78 3.20 5.94
N THR A 738 17.65 2.75 6.48
CA THR A 738 17.62 1.59 7.38
C THR A 738 18.04 0.32 6.63
N GLU A 739 17.48 0.06 5.45
CA GLU A 739 17.84 -1.09 4.60
C GLU A 739 19.30 -1.08 4.18
N LEU A 740 19.87 0.11 3.93
CA LEU A 740 21.29 0.28 3.61
C LEU A 740 22.22 -0.02 4.80
N GLY A 741 21.70 -0.21 6.01
CA GLY A 741 22.49 -0.44 7.21
C GLY A 741 23.23 0.82 7.69
N VAL A 742 22.62 2.01 7.53
CA VAL A 742 23.23 3.27 7.97
C VAL A 742 23.35 3.31 9.50
N ASP A 743 24.59 3.40 10.00
CA ASP A 743 24.90 3.42 11.43
C ASP A 743 24.57 4.76 12.10
N ALA A 744 24.74 5.86 11.37
CA ALA A 744 24.45 7.20 11.87
C ALA A 744 24.08 8.15 10.74
N ALA A 745 23.16 9.08 11.01
CA ALA A 745 22.77 10.07 10.03
C ALA A 745 22.55 11.44 10.67
N HIS A 746 22.76 12.50 9.89
CA HIS A 746 22.63 13.88 10.35
C HIS A 746 21.77 14.69 9.39
N VAL A 747 20.57 15.06 9.84
CA VAL A 747 19.62 15.78 9.00
C VAL A 747 20.11 17.20 8.69
N TRP A 748 19.93 17.62 7.45
CA TRP A 748 20.26 18.98 7.00
C TRP A 748 18.99 19.78 6.66
N PRO A 749 18.68 20.89 7.36
CA PRO A 749 19.20 21.34 8.65
C PRO A 749 18.14 21.39 9.74
N VAL A 750 18.58 21.35 11.01
CA VAL A 750 17.71 21.51 12.19
C VAL A 750 17.04 22.89 12.20
N GLN A 751 17.85 23.96 12.12
CA GLN A 751 17.39 25.34 11.94
C GLN A 751 18.29 26.05 10.96
N HIS A 752 17.73 26.66 9.92
CA HIS A 752 18.50 27.36 8.90
C HIS A 752 17.64 28.32 8.08
N ASN A 753 18.22 29.07 7.14
CA ASN A 753 17.46 29.92 6.22
C ASN A 753 17.20 29.23 4.86
N THR A 754 17.20 27.89 4.83
CA THR A 754 16.96 27.08 3.63
C THR A 754 15.53 26.52 3.63
N PRO A 755 14.96 26.22 2.45
CA PRO A 755 13.65 25.60 2.28
C PRO A 755 13.30 24.33 3.08
N THR A 756 14.25 23.70 3.76
CA THR A 756 14.12 22.33 4.29
C THR A 756 14.37 22.27 5.80
N ASP A 757 14.36 23.42 6.48
CA ASP A 757 14.53 23.45 7.93
C ASP A 757 13.41 22.69 8.67
N LEU A 758 13.78 22.02 9.77
CA LEU A 758 12.84 21.25 10.58
C LEU A 758 12.15 22.12 11.63
N ALA A 759 12.94 22.90 12.38
CA ALA A 759 12.49 23.65 13.55
C ALA A 759 12.45 25.17 13.31
N GLY A 760 12.20 25.59 12.07
CA GLY A 760 12.07 26.99 11.70
C GLY A 760 13.39 27.65 11.30
N ARG A 761 13.26 28.93 10.91
CA ARG A 761 14.42 29.72 10.47
C ARG A 761 15.39 29.98 11.61
N GLN A 762 16.63 30.33 11.27
CA GLN A 762 17.69 30.68 12.23
C GLN A 762 17.27 31.68 13.32
N THR A 763 16.30 32.57 13.07
CA THR A 763 15.84 33.59 14.03
C THR A 763 14.51 33.25 14.70
N GLU A 764 13.92 32.10 14.37
CA GLU A 764 12.63 31.66 14.88
C GLU A 764 12.83 30.76 16.11
N ASP A 765 11.89 30.85 17.02
CA ASP A 765 11.81 29.95 18.16
C ASP A 765 11.14 28.64 17.71
N VAL A 766 11.52 27.52 18.32
CA VAL A 766 10.80 26.25 18.13
C VAL A 766 9.35 26.41 18.62
N ILE A 767 8.42 25.89 17.84
CA ILE A 767 6.98 25.88 18.09
C ILE A 767 6.60 24.44 18.34
N THR A 768 6.01 24.18 19.51
CA THR A 768 5.52 22.86 19.86
C THR A 768 4.03 22.87 20.20
N ASP A 769 3.41 21.71 20.15
CA ASP A 769 2.09 21.48 20.74
C ASP A 769 2.15 21.42 22.29
N ALA A 770 1.07 20.93 22.92
CA ALA A 770 0.99 20.84 24.38
C ALA A 770 1.81 19.67 24.96
N GLU A 771 2.08 18.66 24.13
CA GLU A 771 2.82 17.44 24.42
C GLU A 771 4.33 17.64 24.22
N GLY A 772 4.73 18.70 23.51
CA GLY A 772 6.11 19.06 23.24
C GLY A 772 6.56 18.75 21.81
N ARG A 773 5.66 18.28 20.95
CA ARG A 773 5.97 17.86 19.58
C ARG A 773 6.12 19.06 18.65
N VAL A 774 7.09 19.01 17.72
CA VAL A 774 7.47 20.13 16.85
C VAL A 774 6.41 20.40 15.76
N LEU A 775 6.10 21.68 15.55
CA LEU A 775 5.07 22.14 14.60
C LEU A 775 5.57 23.16 13.58
N ASN A 776 6.86 23.52 13.59
CA ASN A 776 7.40 24.59 12.73
C ASN A 776 7.17 24.32 11.25
N THR A 777 7.43 23.09 10.81
CA THR A 777 7.23 22.62 9.44
C THR A 777 6.65 21.20 9.47
N ILE A 778 6.04 20.77 8.37
CA ILE A 778 5.58 19.37 8.20
C ILE A 778 6.75 18.40 8.40
N ASN A 779 7.89 18.70 7.78
CA ASN A 779 9.13 17.94 7.91
C ASN A 779 9.63 17.84 9.35
N GLY A 780 9.57 18.94 10.11
CA GLY A 780 9.94 18.93 11.53
C GLY A 780 9.03 18.02 12.35
N ALA A 781 7.73 18.03 12.09
CA ALA A 781 6.77 17.15 12.77
C ALA A 781 6.98 15.67 12.40
N THR A 782 7.26 15.36 11.13
CA THR A 782 7.57 14.00 10.69
C THR A 782 8.86 13.49 11.34
N PHE A 783 9.94 14.28 11.33
CA PHE A 783 11.20 13.91 11.96
C PHE A 783 11.05 13.71 13.47
N ASP A 784 10.29 14.58 14.15
CA ASP A 784 10.03 14.51 15.59
C ASP A 784 9.34 13.20 15.99
N LEU A 785 8.30 12.79 15.25
CA LEU A 785 7.64 11.50 15.49
C LEU A 785 8.61 10.33 15.27
N MET A 786 9.31 10.30 14.13
CA MET A 786 10.22 9.20 13.78
C MET A 786 11.36 9.06 14.79
N SER A 787 12.02 10.17 15.15
CA SER A 787 13.11 10.18 16.13
C SER A 787 12.67 9.72 17.52
N SER A 788 11.39 9.88 17.85
CA SER A 788 10.83 9.43 19.12
C SER A 788 10.40 7.95 19.11
N SER A 789 9.93 7.43 17.97
CA SER A 789 9.24 6.13 17.90
C SER A 789 10.05 5.01 17.28
N LEU A 790 10.99 5.30 16.38
CA LEU A 790 11.70 4.30 15.59
C LEU A 790 13.03 3.79 16.17
N PRO A 791 13.81 4.53 17.00
CA PRO A 791 15.09 4.03 17.50
C PRO A 791 14.98 2.66 18.20
N GLY A 792 15.80 1.71 17.76
CA GLY A 792 15.85 0.35 18.28
C GLY A 792 14.81 -0.61 17.70
N LEU A 793 13.98 -0.17 16.76
CA LEU A 793 13.08 -1.06 16.02
C LEU A 793 13.74 -1.54 14.73
N GLU A 794 13.40 -2.76 14.36
CA GLU A 794 13.78 -3.41 13.10
C GLU A 794 12.78 -3.04 12.01
N LEU A 795 13.26 -2.72 10.80
CA LEU A 795 12.41 -2.52 9.64
C LEU A 795 11.79 -3.85 9.18
N LEU A 796 10.52 -3.81 8.80
CA LEU A 796 9.80 -4.94 8.24
C LEU A 796 9.63 -4.78 6.73
N ASP A 797 9.86 -5.85 5.99
CA ASP A 797 9.35 -6.02 4.63
C ASP A 797 7.89 -6.46 4.72
N THR A 798 6.96 -5.75 4.07
CA THR A 798 5.52 -5.94 4.25
C THR A 798 4.79 -6.05 2.92
N ASP A 799 4.07 -7.15 2.73
CA ASP A 799 3.19 -7.33 1.58
C ASP A 799 1.80 -6.77 1.89
N LEU A 800 1.25 -5.98 0.97
CA LEU A 800 -0.10 -5.42 1.07
C LEU A 800 -1.05 -6.04 0.05
N SER A 801 -2.32 -6.17 0.41
CA SER A 801 -3.36 -6.62 -0.53
C SER A 801 -3.68 -5.62 -1.65
N VAL A 802 -3.24 -4.37 -1.52
CA VAL A 802 -3.43 -3.30 -2.51
C VAL A 802 -2.17 -2.43 -2.57
N GLU A 803 -1.59 -2.33 -3.77
CA GLU A 803 -0.46 -1.45 -4.09
C GLU A 803 -0.75 -0.70 -5.39
N ASP A 804 -1.53 0.38 -5.30
CA ASP A 804 -1.91 1.21 -6.46
C ASP A 804 -1.06 2.50 -6.59
N GLY A 805 -0.07 2.67 -5.71
CA GLY A 805 0.80 3.84 -5.64
C GLY A 805 0.16 5.09 -5.05
N SER A 806 -1.07 5.02 -4.53
CA SER A 806 -1.77 6.17 -3.93
C SER A 806 -1.26 6.54 -2.52
N PHE A 807 -0.57 5.61 -1.86
CA PHE A 807 0.07 5.80 -0.56
C PHE A 807 1.37 4.98 -0.46
N THR A 808 2.20 5.29 0.54
CA THR A 808 3.30 4.41 0.99
C THR A 808 3.00 3.87 2.38
N PHE A 809 3.54 2.69 2.67
CA PHE A 809 3.38 1.96 3.92
C PHE A 809 4.74 1.47 4.38
N HIS A 810 5.12 1.75 5.62
CA HIS A 810 6.35 1.25 6.22
C HIS A 810 6.06 0.82 7.65
N ALA A 811 6.61 -0.31 8.07
CA ALA A 811 6.43 -0.83 9.42
C ALA A 811 7.78 -1.17 10.05
N TRP A 812 7.90 -0.87 11.34
CA TRP A 812 9.03 -1.26 12.17
C TRP A 812 8.55 -1.97 13.42
N GLN A 813 9.33 -2.92 13.92
CA GLN A 813 8.96 -3.72 15.08
C GLN A 813 10.13 -4.02 16.01
N SER A 814 9.81 -4.14 17.29
CA SER A 814 10.65 -4.68 18.36
C SER A 814 9.78 -5.58 19.25
N GLU A 815 10.37 -6.19 20.29
CA GLU A 815 9.61 -6.98 21.27
C GLU A 815 8.49 -6.16 21.94
N ASP A 816 8.73 -4.87 22.19
CA ASP A 816 7.87 -4.01 23.01
C ASP A 816 7.04 -2.99 22.20
N SER A 817 7.35 -2.77 20.92
CA SER A 817 6.67 -1.77 20.08
C SER A 817 6.59 -2.18 18.61
N THR A 818 5.46 -1.90 17.95
CA THR A 818 5.32 -1.90 16.48
C THR A 818 4.86 -0.53 16.02
N VAL A 819 5.52 0.06 15.03
CA VAL A 819 5.23 1.41 14.51
C VAL A 819 4.94 1.29 13.02
N VAL A 820 3.83 1.86 12.57
CA VAL A 820 3.39 1.87 11.17
C VAL A 820 3.27 3.31 10.71
N TYR A 821 3.88 3.63 9.58
CA TYR A 821 3.71 4.89 8.87
C TYR A 821 2.92 4.65 7.59
N VAL A 822 1.86 5.44 7.40
CA VAL A 822 1.11 5.50 6.13
C VAL A 822 1.08 6.92 5.63
N ALA A 823 1.53 7.13 4.40
CA ALA A 823 1.66 8.46 3.82
C ALA A 823 0.97 8.55 2.46
N SER A 824 0.09 9.55 2.28
CA SER A 824 -0.59 9.78 1.00
C SER A 824 0.40 10.27 -0.06
N ARG A 825 0.37 9.64 -1.25
CA ARG A 825 1.06 10.11 -2.46
C ARG A 825 0.09 10.76 -3.45
N SER A 826 -1.20 10.77 -3.12
CA SER A 826 -2.28 11.24 -3.96
C SER A 826 -2.46 12.76 -3.92
N THR A 827 -2.97 13.33 -5.01
CA THR A 827 -3.50 14.71 -5.03
C THR A 827 -4.97 14.79 -4.62
N ASP A 828 -5.61 13.64 -4.39
CA ASP A 828 -6.97 13.53 -3.87
C ASP A 828 -6.95 13.02 -2.42
N THR A 829 -8.00 13.29 -1.67
CA THR A 829 -8.20 12.68 -0.35
C THR A 829 -8.41 11.18 -0.53
N ILE A 830 -7.68 10.37 0.23
CA ILE A 830 -7.82 8.91 0.24
C ILE A 830 -8.46 8.46 1.56
N GLU A 831 -9.36 7.50 1.45
CA GLU A 831 -9.97 6.80 2.58
C GLU A 831 -9.45 5.37 2.55
N LEU A 832 -8.76 4.97 3.61
CA LEU A 832 -8.16 3.63 3.74
C LEU A 832 -8.72 2.93 4.97
N GLU A 833 -9.00 1.64 4.83
CA GLU A 833 -9.22 0.73 5.95
C GLU A 833 -8.04 -0.23 6.01
N LEU A 834 -7.21 -0.09 7.03
CA LEU A 834 -5.97 -0.85 7.19
C LEU A 834 -6.20 -2.03 8.14
N ASP A 835 -6.12 -3.26 7.67
CA ASP A 835 -6.02 -4.45 8.53
C ASP A 835 -4.55 -4.75 8.87
N LEU A 836 -4.20 -4.44 10.12
CA LEU A 836 -2.85 -4.62 10.68
C LEU A 836 -2.75 -5.86 11.58
N SER A 837 -3.75 -6.76 11.52
CA SER A 837 -3.80 -7.95 12.38
C SER A 837 -2.61 -8.89 12.21
N THR A 838 -2.01 -8.93 11.01
CA THR A 838 -0.77 -9.67 10.72
C THR A 838 0.42 -9.12 11.48
N LEU A 839 0.52 -7.79 11.65
CA LEU A 839 1.63 -7.15 12.35
C LEU A 839 1.51 -7.26 13.88
N VAL A 840 0.28 -7.13 14.40
CA VAL A 840 0.01 -6.98 15.83
C VAL A 840 -1.16 -7.85 16.30
N PRO A 841 -1.03 -9.19 16.25
CA PRO A 841 -2.11 -10.11 16.65
C PRO A 841 -2.43 -9.99 18.14
N GLY A 842 -3.71 -9.78 18.49
CA GLY A 842 -4.17 -9.80 19.89
C GLY A 842 -3.87 -8.53 20.69
N TYR A 843 -3.73 -7.41 19.99
CA TYR A 843 -3.42 -6.11 20.55
C TYR A 843 -4.50 -5.50 21.46
N THR A 844 -4.10 -4.59 22.36
CA THR A 844 -5.00 -4.04 23.41
C THR A 844 -5.21 -2.51 23.43
N SER A 845 -4.31 -1.65 22.93
CA SER A 845 -4.54 -0.17 22.92
C SER A 845 -3.53 0.71 22.17
N ALA A 846 -3.84 1.29 21.00
CA ALA A 846 -2.85 1.97 20.14
C ALA A 846 -3.05 3.48 20.14
N SER A 847 -1.96 4.17 19.86
CA SER A 847 -1.98 5.62 19.62
C SER A 847 -1.61 5.89 18.17
N ALA A 848 -2.34 6.80 17.54
CA ALA A 848 -1.95 7.30 16.24
C ALA A 848 -1.88 8.83 16.25
N ALA A 849 -0.94 9.38 15.49
CA ALA A 849 -0.76 10.81 15.29
C ALA A 849 -0.75 11.10 13.80
N LYS A 850 -1.75 11.88 13.34
CA LYS A 850 -1.82 12.36 11.96
C LYS A 850 -1.12 13.70 11.83
N ILE A 851 -0.23 13.82 10.85
CA ILE A 851 0.45 15.03 10.44
C ILE A 851 -0.32 15.66 9.28
N GLY A 852 -1.00 16.76 9.56
CA GLY A 852 -1.68 17.61 8.57
C GLY A 852 -1.08 19.02 8.50
N ALA A 853 -1.76 19.92 7.80
CA ALA A 853 -1.34 21.32 7.65
C ALA A 853 -2.15 22.29 8.53
N ASP A 854 -1.48 23.21 9.22
CA ASP A 854 -2.15 24.32 9.92
C ASP A 854 -2.68 25.34 8.89
N PHE A 855 -3.99 25.59 8.89
CA PHE A 855 -4.63 26.60 8.02
C PHE A 855 -4.79 27.98 8.66
N SER A 856 -4.16 28.21 9.82
CA SER A 856 -4.15 29.51 10.45
C SER A 856 -3.43 30.54 9.58
N ALA A 857 -3.83 31.81 9.71
CA ALA A 857 -3.26 32.89 8.90
C ALA A 857 -1.76 33.18 9.14
N ASN A 858 -1.11 32.45 10.05
CA ASN A 858 0.31 32.57 10.36
C ASN A 858 1.11 31.31 9.96
N SER A 859 0.46 30.30 9.37
CA SER A 859 1.12 29.09 8.89
C SER A 859 1.86 29.40 7.60
N SER A 860 1.16 29.45 6.47
CA SER A 860 1.76 29.79 5.17
C SER A 860 1.31 31.15 4.63
N ASP A 861 2.15 31.77 3.81
CA ASP A 861 1.84 33.04 3.13
C ASP A 861 1.49 32.85 1.63
N GLY A 862 1.49 31.60 1.18
CA GLY A 862 1.16 31.14 -0.16
C GLY A 862 2.27 31.34 -1.18
N VAL A 863 3.50 31.60 -0.74
CA VAL A 863 4.63 31.85 -1.65
C VAL A 863 5.90 31.13 -1.21
N HIS A 864 6.64 30.58 -2.16
CA HIS A 864 7.98 30.03 -1.92
C HIS A 864 9.05 30.82 -2.67
N TYR A 865 10.30 30.70 -2.23
CA TYR A 865 11.44 31.34 -2.89
C TYR A 865 12.11 30.38 -3.88
N VAL A 866 12.13 30.75 -5.15
CA VAL A 866 12.85 30.03 -6.21
C VAL A 866 14.18 30.73 -6.49
N PRO A 867 15.33 30.05 -6.36
CA PRO A 867 16.63 30.61 -6.73
C PRO A 867 16.63 31.16 -8.17
N GLY A 868 17.00 32.43 -8.33
CA GLY A 868 17.08 33.10 -9.63
C GLY A 868 15.78 33.77 -10.10
N SER A 869 14.62 33.29 -9.66
CA SER A 869 13.31 33.88 -10.00
C SER A 869 12.71 34.75 -8.90
N GLY A 870 13.08 34.53 -7.64
CA GLY A 870 12.55 35.26 -6.48
C GLY A 870 11.36 34.55 -5.84
N PHE A 871 10.44 35.32 -5.25
CA PHE A 871 9.23 34.75 -4.65
C PHE A 871 8.18 34.43 -5.73
N GLU A 872 7.70 33.19 -5.73
CA GLU A 872 6.67 32.64 -6.62
C GLU A 872 5.46 32.15 -5.82
N GLU A 873 4.29 32.06 -6.45
CA GLU A 873 3.08 31.52 -5.81
C GLU A 873 3.24 30.01 -5.65
N ALA A 874 2.99 29.49 -4.45
CA ALA A 874 3.07 28.06 -4.18
C ALA A 874 1.93 27.30 -4.86
N ASP A 875 2.24 26.09 -5.33
CA ASP A 875 1.24 25.17 -5.83
C ASP A 875 0.28 24.81 -4.70
N SER A 876 -0.99 24.73 -5.06
CA SER A 876 -2.01 24.42 -4.08
C SER A 876 -3.21 23.69 -4.65
N LEU A 877 -3.78 22.84 -3.80
CA LEU A 877 -5.02 22.12 -4.02
C LEU A 877 -6.16 22.79 -3.24
N LEU A 878 -7.38 22.68 -3.74
CA LEU A 878 -8.56 23.22 -3.06
C LEU A 878 -9.38 22.06 -2.50
N ILE A 879 -9.18 21.76 -1.22
CA ILE A 879 -9.87 20.67 -0.51
C ILE A 879 -10.92 21.29 0.41
N ASN A 880 -12.18 20.92 0.24
CA ASN A 880 -13.31 21.44 1.04
C ASN A 880 -13.38 22.99 1.13
N GLY A 881 -12.85 23.68 0.12
CA GLY A 881 -12.78 25.15 0.07
C GLY A 881 -11.62 25.77 0.84
N GLN A 882 -10.76 24.97 1.47
CA GLN A 882 -9.47 25.36 2.03
C GLN A 882 -8.36 25.12 1.01
N ARG A 883 -7.34 25.97 1.04
CA ARG A 883 -6.21 25.90 0.11
C ARG A 883 -5.06 25.19 0.79
N TYR A 884 -4.70 24.01 0.29
CA TYR A 884 -3.55 23.21 0.74
C TYR A 884 -2.36 23.60 -0.10
N TYR A 885 -1.35 24.23 0.50
CA TYR A 885 -0.12 24.58 -0.18
C TYR A 885 0.83 23.39 -0.11
N ILE A 886 1.07 22.76 -1.25
CA ILE A 886 1.70 21.43 -1.28
C ILE A 886 3.22 21.47 -1.42
N ASN A 887 3.76 22.59 -1.91
CA ASN A 887 5.19 22.78 -2.11
C ASN A 887 5.77 24.01 -1.40
N GLU A 888 5.11 24.46 -0.34
CA GLU A 888 5.51 25.63 0.45
C GLU A 888 6.14 25.21 1.78
N ASN A 889 7.30 25.80 2.08
CA ASN A 889 8.20 25.32 3.12
C ASN A 889 7.78 25.74 4.54
N ASP A 890 7.14 26.89 4.68
CA ASP A 890 6.73 27.41 6.00
C ASP A 890 5.30 27.01 6.38
N VAL A 891 4.70 26.05 5.65
CA VAL A 891 3.47 25.39 6.10
C VAL A 891 3.78 24.66 7.41
N ARG A 892 3.16 25.14 8.48
CA ARG A 892 3.26 24.54 9.81
C ARG A 892 2.45 23.26 9.86
N ALA A 893 2.89 22.34 10.71
CA ALA A 893 2.17 21.12 10.98
C ALA A 893 0.99 21.35 11.92
N GLU A 894 -0.08 20.58 11.70
CA GLU A 894 -1.14 20.33 12.68
C GLU A 894 -1.13 18.84 13.02
N LEU A 895 -0.82 18.51 14.27
CA LEU A 895 -0.86 17.14 14.76
C LEU A 895 -2.24 16.83 15.34
N THR A 896 -2.83 15.72 14.88
CA THR A 896 -4.12 15.23 15.38
C THR A 896 -3.96 13.84 15.95
N ASP A 897 -4.15 13.71 17.26
CA ASP A 897 -4.15 12.41 17.92
C ASP A 897 -5.44 11.65 17.63
N LEU A 898 -5.29 10.39 17.21
CA LEU A 898 -6.36 9.48 16.86
C LEU A 898 -6.31 8.27 17.81
N ALA A 899 -7.47 7.86 18.28
CA ALA A 899 -7.59 6.66 19.11
C ALA A 899 -7.75 5.45 18.20
N VAL A 900 -6.85 4.48 18.32
CA VAL A 900 -6.91 3.21 17.59
C VAL A 900 -7.31 2.11 18.57
N ARG A 901 -8.41 1.44 18.28
CA ARG A 901 -9.06 0.47 19.20
C ARG A 901 -9.16 -0.95 18.64
N SER A 902 -8.72 -1.13 17.40
CA SER A 902 -8.75 -2.38 16.65
C SER A 902 -7.50 -2.46 15.78
N THR A 903 -7.17 -3.67 15.35
CA THR A 903 -6.15 -3.91 14.32
C THR A 903 -6.60 -3.44 12.94
N THR A 904 -7.91 -3.37 12.72
CA THR A 904 -8.52 -2.71 11.55
C THR A 904 -8.68 -1.22 11.82
N VAL A 905 -7.96 -0.37 11.09
CA VAL A 905 -7.90 1.07 11.32
C VAL A 905 -8.41 1.82 10.09
N GLN A 906 -9.55 2.48 10.23
CA GLN A 906 -10.05 3.40 9.21
C GLN A 906 -9.38 4.77 9.34
N ILE A 907 -8.76 5.23 8.26
CA ILE A 907 -8.06 6.51 8.18
C ILE A 907 -8.49 7.29 6.94
N THR A 908 -8.51 8.61 7.08
CA THR A 908 -8.67 9.53 5.96
C THR A 908 -7.45 10.44 5.91
N LEU A 909 -6.74 10.39 4.79
CA LEU A 909 -5.57 11.22 4.52
C LEU A 909 -5.92 12.20 3.40
N ASP A 910 -5.88 13.50 3.72
CA ASP A 910 -5.87 14.51 2.67
C ASP A 910 -4.55 14.43 1.86
N PRO A 911 -4.47 15.07 0.69
CA PRO A 911 -3.29 14.99 -0.17
C PRO A 911 -1.99 15.25 0.59
N PHE A 912 -1.08 14.27 0.56
CA PHE A 912 0.24 14.30 1.19
C PHE A 912 0.25 14.36 2.73
N GLU A 913 -0.85 14.05 3.40
CA GLU A 913 -0.85 13.82 4.85
C GLU A 913 -0.18 12.47 5.20
N VAL A 914 0.36 12.40 6.41
CA VAL A 914 1.03 11.21 6.97
C VAL A 914 0.38 10.85 8.30
N ILE A 915 0.28 9.56 8.60
CA ILE A 915 -0.11 9.09 9.93
C ILE A 915 0.94 8.11 10.46
N GLU A 916 1.36 8.31 11.70
CA GLU A 916 2.06 7.30 12.50
C GLU A 916 1.02 6.56 13.35
N ILE A 917 1.09 5.23 13.38
CA ILE A 917 0.32 4.38 14.28
C ILE A 917 1.31 3.56 15.10
N THR A 918 1.29 3.75 16.41
CA THR A 918 2.21 3.10 17.35
C THR A 918 1.46 2.14 18.26
N PHE A 919 1.92 0.89 18.27
CA PHE A 919 1.37 -0.22 19.01
C PHE A 919 2.33 -0.63 20.15
N ASP A 920 1.94 -0.44 21.42
CA ASP A 920 2.62 -1.07 22.58
C ASP A 920 2.40 -2.59 22.61
N THR A 921 3.38 -3.36 22.14
CA THR A 921 3.33 -4.82 22.07
C THR A 921 3.89 -5.51 23.31
N THR A 922 4.20 -4.78 24.38
CA THR A 922 4.79 -5.33 25.61
C THR A 922 3.98 -6.52 26.15
N GLY A 923 4.54 -7.73 26.07
CA GLY A 923 3.91 -8.95 26.58
C GLY A 923 2.75 -9.50 25.73
N VAL A 924 2.57 -8.98 24.51
CA VAL A 924 1.83 -9.64 23.43
C VAL A 924 2.81 -10.62 22.76
N ASP A 925 2.35 -11.84 22.43
CA ASP A 925 3.14 -12.80 21.65
C ASP A 925 3.06 -12.40 20.17
N VAL A 926 3.60 -11.22 19.85
CA VAL A 926 4.01 -10.90 18.49
C VAL A 926 5.22 -11.78 18.23
N THR A 927 5.10 -12.74 17.31
CA THR A 927 6.29 -13.36 16.75
C THR A 927 7.09 -12.22 16.14
N THR A 928 8.19 -11.79 16.77
CA THR A 928 9.24 -11.10 16.04
C THR A 928 9.51 -11.97 14.82
N PRO A 929 9.38 -11.46 13.59
CA PRO A 929 9.74 -12.21 12.40
C PRO A 929 11.11 -12.85 12.66
N ASP A 930 11.16 -14.17 12.63
CA ASP A 930 12.36 -14.93 12.96
C ASP A 930 13.38 -14.64 11.85
N PRO A 931 14.56 -14.05 12.13
CA PRO A 931 15.52 -13.66 11.10
C PRO A 931 16.28 -14.86 10.51
N GLY A 932 15.59 -15.99 10.24
CA GLY A 932 16.14 -17.14 9.54
C GLY A 932 17.46 -17.69 10.12
N GLY A 933 17.35 -18.57 11.12
CA GLY A 933 18.13 -19.81 11.06
C GLY A 933 19.60 -19.80 11.49
N VAL A 934 20.37 -20.79 11.06
CA VAL A 934 21.75 -21.09 11.48
C VAL A 934 22.51 -21.58 10.25
N PRO A 935 23.85 -21.44 10.15
CA PRO A 935 24.56 -21.75 8.90
C PRO A 935 24.26 -23.14 8.32
N GLY A 936 23.60 -23.17 7.16
CA GLY A 936 23.34 -24.36 6.33
C GLY A 936 22.02 -25.09 6.61
N ASP A 937 20.91 -24.37 6.47
CA ASP A 937 19.54 -24.82 6.64
C ASP A 937 18.99 -25.61 5.43
N ARG A 938 17.94 -26.40 5.69
CA ARG A 938 17.23 -27.17 4.67
C ARG A 938 15.74 -27.05 4.88
N LEU A 939 15.11 -26.22 4.06
CA LEU A 939 13.71 -25.86 4.14
C LEU A 939 12.93 -26.53 3.01
N THR A 940 11.66 -26.84 3.27
CA THR A 940 10.76 -27.43 2.29
C THR A 940 9.37 -26.93 2.57
N GLY A 941 8.77 -26.29 1.58
CA GLY A 941 7.39 -25.81 1.58
C GLY A 941 6.37 -26.94 1.56
N SER A 942 5.13 -26.54 1.43
CA SER A 942 3.91 -27.33 1.47
C SER A 942 3.48 -27.72 0.04
N THR A 943 2.24 -27.50 -0.34
CA THR A 943 1.77 -27.61 -1.74
C THR A 943 0.80 -26.47 -2.06
N GLY A 944 0.91 -25.38 -1.30
CA GLY A 944 0.27 -24.09 -1.57
C GLY A 944 1.34 -23.01 -1.41
N PRO A 945 0.99 -21.72 -1.55
CA PRO A 945 1.98 -20.64 -1.47
C PRO A 945 2.74 -20.63 -0.14
N ASP A 946 4.06 -20.72 -0.21
CA ASP A 946 4.97 -20.74 0.93
C ASP A 946 6.01 -19.62 0.84
N THR A 947 6.46 -19.12 2.00
CA THR A 947 7.61 -18.20 2.11
C THR A 947 8.72 -18.92 2.86
N LEU A 948 9.88 -19.08 2.21
CA LEU A 948 11.06 -19.78 2.74
C LEU A 948 12.28 -18.85 2.74
N GLU A 949 13.03 -18.80 3.83
CA GLU A 949 14.21 -17.93 3.98
C GLU A 949 15.38 -18.72 4.60
N GLY A 950 16.53 -18.74 3.92
CA GLY A 950 17.75 -19.46 4.32
C GLY A 950 18.54 -18.73 5.40
N GLY A 951 18.83 -17.44 5.17
CA GLY A 951 19.58 -16.58 6.09
C GLY A 951 21.09 -16.60 5.81
N ASP A 952 21.92 -16.56 6.85
CA ASP A 952 23.38 -16.73 6.69
C ASP A 952 23.72 -18.23 6.59
N GLY A 953 24.37 -18.68 5.51
CA GLY A 953 24.86 -20.04 5.32
C GLY A 953 24.72 -20.56 3.89
N ASP A 954 25.17 -21.80 3.64
CA ASP A 954 24.92 -22.49 2.37
C ASP A 954 23.64 -23.35 2.52
N ASP A 955 22.51 -22.82 2.09
CA ASP A 955 21.17 -23.32 2.41
C ASP A 955 20.55 -24.14 1.26
N THR A 956 19.41 -24.77 1.54
CA THR A 956 18.62 -25.45 0.49
C THR A 956 17.14 -25.27 0.73
N LEU A 957 16.45 -24.61 -0.19
CA LEU A 957 15.03 -24.30 -0.14
C LEU A 957 14.28 -25.01 -1.27
N ASP A 958 13.10 -25.54 -0.99
CA ASP A 958 12.28 -26.30 -1.95
C ASP A 958 10.79 -25.94 -1.73
N GLY A 959 10.22 -25.05 -2.54
CA GLY A 959 8.87 -24.51 -2.41
C GLY A 959 7.76 -25.57 -2.60
N GLN A 960 7.99 -26.49 -3.53
CA GLN A 960 7.11 -27.57 -3.98
C GLN A 960 6.06 -27.18 -5.00
N ALA A 961 4.90 -26.69 -4.58
CA ALA A 961 3.79 -26.37 -5.48
C ALA A 961 2.98 -25.26 -4.82
N GLY A 962 2.40 -24.36 -5.60
CA GLY A 962 1.95 -23.06 -5.13
C GLY A 962 2.92 -21.99 -5.59
N ASP A 963 2.44 -20.74 -5.57
CA ASP A 963 3.24 -19.57 -5.95
C ASP A 963 4.10 -19.18 -4.74
N ASP A 964 5.34 -19.67 -4.72
CA ASP A 964 6.23 -19.64 -3.57
C ASP A 964 7.21 -18.46 -3.61
N ARG A 965 7.65 -17.98 -2.44
CA ARG A 965 8.70 -16.98 -2.30
C ARG A 965 9.88 -17.58 -1.54
N LEU A 966 11.03 -17.69 -2.20
CA LEU A 966 12.24 -18.30 -1.67
C LEU A 966 13.38 -17.28 -1.65
N THR A 967 14.03 -17.12 -0.49
CA THR A 967 15.16 -16.22 -0.29
C THR A 967 16.35 -17.00 0.29
N GLY A 968 17.49 -16.98 -0.39
CA GLY A 968 18.73 -17.64 0.02
C GLY A 968 19.37 -16.92 1.21
N GLY A 969 19.90 -15.73 0.98
CA GLY A 969 20.56 -14.91 2.00
C GLY A 969 22.06 -14.83 1.73
N LYS A 970 22.92 -15.02 2.74
CA LYS A 970 24.38 -14.96 2.55
C LYS A 970 24.97 -16.37 2.54
N GLY A 971 25.52 -16.83 1.42
CA GLY A 971 26.27 -18.07 1.25
C GLY A 971 25.88 -18.74 -0.06
N ASP A 972 26.43 -19.92 -0.36
CA ASP A 972 26.15 -20.59 -1.64
C ASP A 972 24.86 -21.44 -1.51
N ASP A 973 23.73 -20.96 -2.03
CA ASP A 973 22.39 -21.51 -1.81
C ASP A 973 21.83 -22.36 -2.97
N ASP A 974 20.88 -23.26 -2.65
CA ASP A 974 20.15 -24.09 -3.63
C ASP A 974 18.63 -23.90 -3.46
N LEU A 975 18.02 -23.09 -4.33
CA LEU A 975 16.60 -22.73 -4.32
C LEU A 975 15.86 -23.44 -5.47
N ASN A 976 14.77 -24.12 -5.15
CA ASN A 976 13.85 -24.69 -6.14
C ASN A 976 12.42 -24.23 -5.84
N GLY A 977 11.81 -23.46 -6.74
CA GLY A 977 10.44 -22.96 -6.65
C GLY A 977 9.45 -24.10 -6.62
N GLY A 978 9.17 -24.72 -7.77
CA GLY A 978 8.23 -25.84 -7.80
C GLY A 978 7.21 -25.76 -8.92
N GLU A 979 5.98 -26.16 -8.64
CA GLU A 979 4.83 -25.95 -9.54
C GLU A 979 4.07 -24.68 -9.10
N GLY A 980 4.22 -23.55 -9.77
CA GLY A 980 3.58 -22.28 -9.44
C GLY A 980 4.37 -21.11 -10.02
N ASP A 981 3.78 -19.91 -10.00
CA ASP A 981 4.50 -18.70 -10.42
C ASP A 981 5.35 -18.20 -9.23
N ASP A 982 6.61 -18.64 -9.18
CA ASP A 982 7.48 -18.50 -8.01
C ASP A 982 8.35 -17.24 -8.05
N ARG A 983 8.80 -16.78 -6.87
CA ARG A 983 9.78 -15.69 -6.71
C ARG A 983 11.00 -16.19 -5.95
N LEU A 984 12.15 -16.23 -6.60
CA LEU A 984 13.42 -16.72 -6.04
C LEU A 984 14.45 -15.60 -5.99
N MET A 985 15.10 -15.41 -4.84
CA MET A 985 16.19 -14.44 -4.63
C MET A 985 17.40 -15.11 -3.96
N GLY A 986 18.57 -15.04 -4.59
CA GLY A 986 19.82 -15.63 -4.08
C GLY A 986 20.43 -14.79 -2.95
N TRP A 987 20.66 -13.50 -3.25
CA TRP A 987 21.41 -12.54 -2.42
C TRP A 987 22.91 -12.73 -2.57
N GLY A 988 23.67 -13.06 -1.52
CA GLY A 988 25.13 -13.03 -1.59
C GLY A 988 25.74 -14.41 -1.58
N GLY A 989 26.40 -14.84 -2.65
CA GLY A 989 27.07 -16.13 -2.75
C GLY A 989 27.04 -16.67 -4.17
N ASP A 990 27.64 -17.83 -4.44
CA ASP A 990 27.50 -18.46 -5.77
C ASP A 990 26.27 -19.41 -5.74
N ASP A 991 25.10 -18.92 -6.14
CA ASP A 991 23.81 -19.58 -5.92
C ASP A 991 23.31 -20.43 -7.09
N TYR A 992 22.42 -21.39 -6.79
CA TYR A 992 21.67 -22.17 -7.77
C TYR A 992 20.17 -21.98 -7.58
N LEU A 993 19.53 -21.26 -8.51
CA LEU A 993 18.10 -20.95 -8.46
C LEU A 993 17.36 -21.63 -9.60
N LYS A 994 16.27 -22.32 -9.30
CA LYS A 994 15.44 -23.01 -10.28
C LYS A 994 13.94 -22.75 -10.07
N GLY A 995 13.31 -22.05 -10.99
CA GLY A 995 11.87 -21.73 -10.96
C GLY A 995 10.99 -22.97 -11.06
N ALA A 996 11.11 -23.71 -12.17
CA ALA A 996 10.42 -24.98 -12.47
C ALA A 996 9.15 -24.87 -13.32
N GLU A 997 7.95 -25.19 -12.86
CA GLU A 997 6.73 -25.08 -13.70
C GLU A 997 5.96 -23.83 -13.30
N GLY A 998 5.86 -22.82 -14.15
CA GLY A 998 5.19 -21.54 -13.86
C GLY A 998 5.94 -20.38 -14.48
N ASN A 999 5.39 -19.17 -14.41
CA ASN A 999 6.08 -17.95 -14.85
C ASN A 999 6.84 -17.36 -13.67
N ASP A 1000 8.12 -17.69 -13.59
CA ASP A 1000 8.92 -17.44 -12.40
C ASP A 1000 9.67 -16.10 -12.49
N LEU A 1001 9.86 -15.45 -11.35
CA LEU A 1001 10.76 -14.31 -11.19
C LEU A 1001 11.99 -14.74 -10.38
N ILE A 1002 13.16 -14.75 -11.02
CA ILE A 1002 14.38 -15.30 -10.47
C ILE A 1002 15.49 -14.25 -10.48
N SER A 1003 16.06 -13.93 -9.31
CA SER A 1003 17.16 -12.96 -9.16
C SER A 1003 18.35 -13.59 -8.42
N GLY A 1004 19.53 -13.56 -9.03
CA GLY A 1004 20.79 -14.03 -8.42
C GLY A 1004 21.27 -13.08 -7.33
N ASN A 1005 21.46 -11.81 -7.71
CA ASN A 1005 21.99 -10.71 -6.91
C ASN A 1005 23.53 -10.68 -6.92
N GLN A 1006 24.21 -10.94 -5.81
CA GLN A 1006 25.68 -10.87 -5.73
C GLN A 1006 26.31 -12.25 -5.79
N GLY A 1007 27.19 -12.49 -6.76
CA GLY A 1007 28.02 -13.67 -6.87
C GLY A 1007 27.85 -14.37 -8.21
N ASN A 1008 28.53 -15.51 -8.43
CA ASN A 1008 28.47 -16.16 -9.74
C ASN A 1008 27.35 -17.20 -9.75
N ASP A 1009 26.18 -16.77 -10.17
CA ASP A 1009 24.94 -17.52 -9.98
C ASP A 1009 24.59 -18.40 -11.18
N THR A 1010 23.76 -19.42 -10.92
CA THR A 1010 23.14 -20.26 -11.95
C THR A 1010 21.63 -20.19 -11.82
N LEU A 1011 20.98 -19.53 -12.78
CA LEU A 1011 19.53 -19.32 -12.82
C LEU A 1011 18.88 -20.19 -13.91
N VAL A 1012 17.84 -20.92 -13.55
CA VAL A 1012 17.10 -21.81 -14.45
C VAL A 1012 15.60 -21.57 -14.37
N GLY A 1013 15.01 -20.98 -15.40
CA GLY A 1013 13.55 -20.73 -15.51
C GLY A 1013 12.77 -22.05 -15.55
N SER A 1014 12.91 -22.80 -16.65
CA SER A 1014 12.32 -24.13 -16.89
C SER A 1014 11.05 -24.12 -17.77
N GLU A 1015 9.85 -24.38 -17.26
CA GLU A 1015 8.61 -24.40 -18.04
C GLU A 1015 7.74 -23.19 -17.67
N GLY A 1016 7.63 -22.20 -18.56
CA GLY A 1016 6.81 -21.00 -18.38
C GLY A 1016 7.49 -19.78 -18.98
N ASP A 1017 6.81 -18.63 -19.01
CA ASP A 1017 7.37 -17.38 -19.52
C ASP A 1017 8.11 -16.67 -18.36
N ASP A 1018 9.39 -16.98 -18.18
CA ASP A 1018 10.15 -16.62 -16.97
C ASP A 1018 10.89 -15.28 -17.09
N THR A 1019 11.15 -14.62 -15.96
CA THR A 1019 12.05 -13.46 -15.86
C THR A 1019 13.26 -13.78 -15.00
N LEU A 1020 14.44 -13.80 -15.61
CA LEU A 1020 15.71 -14.11 -14.95
C LEU A 1020 16.63 -12.88 -14.95
N THR A 1021 17.15 -12.52 -13.79
CA THR A 1021 18.12 -11.43 -13.61
C THR A 1021 19.33 -11.93 -12.83
N GLY A 1022 20.51 -11.94 -13.45
CA GLY A 1022 21.76 -12.34 -12.80
C GLY A 1022 22.19 -11.31 -11.75
N ASN A 1023 22.33 -10.06 -12.21
CA ASN A 1023 22.84 -8.90 -11.49
C ASN A 1023 24.37 -8.83 -11.50
N GLU A 1024 25.06 -8.94 -10.37
CA GLU A 1024 26.51 -8.70 -10.28
C GLU A 1024 27.31 -9.99 -10.54
N ASP A 1025 28.55 -9.86 -11.01
CA ASP A 1025 29.51 -10.96 -11.24
C ASP A 1025 29.16 -11.85 -12.47
N ASP A 1026 29.83 -12.99 -12.64
CA ASP A 1026 29.75 -13.79 -13.89
C ASP A 1026 28.66 -14.87 -13.79
N ASP A 1027 27.48 -14.63 -14.39
CA ASP A 1027 26.32 -15.50 -14.23
C ASP A 1027 26.03 -16.48 -15.39
N GLU A 1028 25.32 -17.58 -15.09
CA GLU A 1028 24.74 -18.51 -16.07
C GLU A 1028 23.19 -18.51 -16.00
N LEU A 1029 22.54 -17.90 -16.99
CA LEU A 1029 21.08 -17.80 -17.10
C LEU A 1029 20.51 -18.71 -18.18
N ASN A 1030 19.45 -19.46 -17.85
CA ASN A 1030 18.84 -20.44 -18.73
C ASN A 1030 17.31 -20.47 -18.65
N GLY A 1031 16.63 -19.87 -19.64
CA GLY A 1031 15.16 -19.77 -19.67
C GLY A 1031 14.43 -21.09 -19.98
N MET A 1032 15.03 -21.95 -20.82
CA MET A 1032 14.47 -23.25 -21.24
C MET A 1032 13.21 -23.17 -22.13
N THR A 1033 12.00 -23.28 -21.59
CA THR A 1033 10.78 -23.40 -22.39
C THR A 1033 9.72 -22.40 -21.99
N GLY A 1034 9.44 -21.48 -22.92
CA GLY A 1034 8.51 -20.38 -22.74
C GLY A 1034 9.19 -19.13 -23.26
N ASN A 1035 8.47 -18.01 -23.31
CA ASN A 1035 8.99 -16.74 -23.81
C ASN A 1035 9.66 -15.99 -22.66
N ASP A 1036 10.96 -16.21 -22.51
CA ASP A 1036 11.67 -15.78 -21.32
C ASP A 1036 12.28 -14.39 -21.49
N SER A 1037 12.42 -13.64 -20.40
CA SER A 1037 13.18 -12.40 -20.33
C SER A 1037 14.43 -12.61 -19.49
N LEU A 1038 15.61 -12.43 -20.09
CA LEU A 1038 16.90 -12.67 -19.44
C LEU A 1038 17.72 -11.38 -19.44
N SER A 1039 18.22 -10.98 -18.28
CA SER A 1039 19.20 -9.90 -18.09
C SER A 1039 20.38 -10.42 -17.28
N GLY A 1040 21.59 -10.31 -17.83
CA GLY A 1040 22.81 -10.75 -17.14
C GLY A 1040 23.17 -9.78 -16.02
N GLY A 1041 23.10 -8.48 -16.27
CA GLY A 1041 23.65 -7.47 -15.39
C GLY A 1041 25.17 -7.32 -15.58
N PRO A 1042 25.87 -6.57 -14.70
CA PRO A 1042 27.31 -6.37 -14.82
C PRO A 1042 28.13 -7.64 -14.61
N GLY A 1043 28.70 -8.18 -15.68
CA GLY A 1043 29.41 -9.46 -15.60
C GLY A 1043 29.95 -9.93 -16.94
N ALA A 1044 30.60 -11.09 -16.95
CA ALA A 1044 30.82 -11.85 -18.16
C ALA A 1044 29.83 -13.02 -18.28
N ASP A 1045 28.57 -12.67 -18.53
CA ASP A 1045 27.45 -13.62 -18.38
C ASP A 1045 27.25 -14.55 -19.57
N THR A 1046 26.62 -15.67 -19.30
CA THR A 1046 26.19 -16.65 -20.29
C THR A 1046 24.68 -16.80 -20.27
N LEU A 1047 24.02 -16.32 -21.33
CA LEU A 1047 22.56 -16.30 -21.45
C LEU A 1047 22.09 -17.35 -22.48
N THR A 1048 21.09 -18.14 -22.14
CA THR A 1048 20.50 -19.15 -23.04
C THR A 1048 18.98 -19.12 -22.96
N GLY A 1049 18.31 -18.75 -24.06
CA GLY A 1049 16.85 -18.62 -24.09
C GLY A 1049 16.13 -19.93 -24.46
N TRP A 1050 16.79 -20.81 -25.24
CA TRP A 1050 16.20 -22.04 -25.76
C TRP A 1050 14.93 -21.84 -26.60
N ALA A 1051 13.75 -22.08 -26.04
CA ALA A 1051 12.60 -22.51 -26.82
C ALA A 1051 11.48 -21.50 -27.03
N GLY A 1052 11.38 -20.32 -26.45
CA GLY A 1052 10.30 -19.39 -26.78
C GLY A 1052 10.74 -18.24 -27.67
N ARG A 1053 9.93 -17.20 -27.68
CA ARG A 1053 10.33 -15.91 -28.19
C ARG A 1053 10.97 -15.15 -27.04
N ASP A 1054 12.28 -15.26 -26.93
CA ASP A 1054 12.97 -14.78 -25.75
C ASP A 1054 13.45 -13.34 -25.94
N ILE A 1055 13.54 -12.62 -24.83
CA ILE A 1055 14.06 -11.26 -24.73
C ILE A 1055 15.38 -11.34 -23.96
N PHE A 1056 16.43 -10.79 -24.55
CA PHE A 1056 17.71 -10.57 -23.88
C PHE A 1056 17.85 -9.07 -23.63
N ALA A 1057 17.62 -8.65 -22.39
CA ALA A 1057 17.64 -7.25 -22.00
C ALA A 1057 19.06 -6.79 -21.66
N LEU A 1058 19.44 -5.63 -22.18
CA LEU A 1058 20.73 -4.99 -21.95
C LEU A 1058 20.52 -3.58 -21.40
N ALA A 1059 21.04 -3.32 -20.20
CA ALA A 1059 21.03 -2.05 -19.50
C ALA A 1059 22.44 -1.47 -19.31
N GLU A 1060 22.53 -0.24 -18.77
CA GLU A 1060 23.80 0.42 -18.48
C GLU A 1060 24.64 -0.40 -17.48
N GLY A 1061 25.77 -0.94 -17.95
CA GLY A 1061 26.72 -1.70 -17.13
C GLY A 1061 26.89 -3.15 -17.56
N ASP A 1062 25.89 -3.72 -18.22
CA ASP A 1062 25.83 -5.16 -18.49
C ASP A 1062 27.03 -5.64 -19.33
N LEU A 1063 27.32 -4.94 -20.43
CA LEU A 1063 28.30 -5.39 -21.43
C LEU A 1063 29.78 -5.16 -21.04
N THR A 1064 30.07 -4.85 -19.78
CA THR A 1064 31.41 -4.49 -19.30
C THR A 1064 32.36 -5.69 -19.19
N GLY A 1065 31.87 -6.87 -18.80
CA GLY A 1065 32.61 -8.13 -18.78
C GLY A 1065 32.55 -8.90 -20.11
N GLY A 1066 31.46 -8.76 -20.86
CA GLY A 1066 31.34 -9.17 -22.26
C GLY A 1066 30.60 -10.48 -22.43
N ASP A 1067 29.28 -10.37 -22.52
CA ASP A 1067 28.33 -11.47 -22.36
C ASP A 1067 28.20 -12.30 -23.63
N VAL A 1068 27.64 -13.50 -23.44
CA VAL A 1068 27.44 -14.48 -24.49
C VAL A 1068 26.00 -14.96 -24.49
N ILE A 1069 25.28 -14.74 -25.60
CA ILE A 1069 24.03 -15.45 -25.86
C ILE A 1069 24.34 -16.71 -26.66
N THR A 1070 23.98 -17.88 -26.14
CA THR A 1070 24.46 -19.15 -26.70
C THR A 1070 23.63 -19.67 -27.88
N ASP A 1071 22.37 -19.25 -28.02
CA ASP A 1071 21.42 -19.86 -28.96
C ASP A 1071 20.42 -18.91 -29.65
N PHE A 1072 20.76 -17.63 -29.73
CA PHE A 1072 19.94 -16.59 -30.38
C PHE A 1072 19.37 -17.01 -31.76
N THR A 1073 18.04 -16.97 -31.90
CA THR A 1073 17.25 -17.33 -33.08
C THR A 1073 16.75 -16.08 -33.83
N PRO A 1074 17.43 -15.67 -34.94
CA PRO A 1074 17.10 -14.40 -35.59
C PRO A 1074 15.68 -14.35 -36.17
N GLY A 1075 14.92 -13.37 -35.73
CA GLY A 1075 13.54 -13.10 -36.16
C GLY A 1075 12.48 -13.82 -35.35
N LYS A 1076 12.89 -14.53 -34.31
CA LYS A 1076 12.05 -14.96 -33.20
C LYS A 1076 12.45 -14.09 -32.00
N ASP A 1077 13.65 -14.32 -31.49
CA ASP A 1077 14.18 -13.69 -30.27
C ASP A 1077 14.56 -12.22 -30.50
N VAL A 1078 14.58 -11.47 -29.41
CA VAL A 1078 14.78 -10.03 -29.38
C VAL A 1078 15.92 -9.70 -28.41
N ILE A 1079 16.78 -8.77 -28.81
CA ILE A 1079 17.69 -8.09 -27.90
C ILE A 1079 17.04 -6.75 -27.58
N GLU A 1080 16.65 -6.56 -26.34
CA GLU A 1080 16.19 -5.28 -25.84
C GLU A 1080 17.40 -4.45 -25.43
N VAL A 1081 17.44 -3.19 -25.87
CA VAL A 1081 18.60 -2.33 -25.74
C VAL A 1081 18.16 -1.04 -25.07
N ASP A 1082 18.46 -0.95 -23.78
CA ASP A 1082 18.35 0.25 -22.97
C ASP A 1082 19.77 0.73 -22.59
N LEU A 1083 20.53 1.11 -23.62
CA LEU A 1083 21.93 1.47 -23.49
C LEU A 1083 22.14 2.95 -23.82
N PRO A 1084 22.79 3.74 -22.94
CA PRO A 1084 23.01 5.16 -23.18
C PRO A 1084 23.73 5.43 -24.51
N GLY A 1085 23.09 6.22 -25.38
CA GLY A 1085 23.64 6.63 -26.67
C GLY A 1085 23.55 5.57 -27.78
N ILE A 1086 22.72 4.54 -27.60
CA ILE A 1086 22.39 3.54 -28.61
C ILE A 1086 20.90 3.64 -28.93
N ASP A 1087 20.55 4.50 -29.88
CA ASP A 1087 19.13 4.80 -30.17
C ASP A 1087 18.58 3.92 -31.31
N ASP A 1088 19.45 3.43 -32.19
CA ASP A 1088 19.06 2.53 -33.27
C ASP A 1088 20.20 1.63 -33.81
N LEU A 1089 19.84 0.76 -34.76
CA LEU A 1089 20.75 -0.17 -35.42
C LEU A 1089 22.00 0.49 -36.06
N SER A 1090 21.99 1.79 -36.32
CA SER A 1090 23.11 2.51 -36.92
C SER A 1090 24.23 2.85 -35.93
N ASP A 1091 23.94 2.78 -34.62
CA ASP A 1091 24.89 3.03 -33.54
C ASP A 1091 25.68 1.77 -33.16
N ILE A 1092 25.20 0.59 -33.57
CA ILE A 1092 25.83 -0.70 -33.30
C ILE A 1092 26.61 -1.25 -34.51
N SER A 1093 27.61 -2.07 -34.26
CA SER A 1093 28.41 -2.69 -35.32
C SER A 1093 28.56 -4.20 -35.15
N PHE A 1094 28.59 -4.92 -36.28
CA PHE A 1094 28.59 -6.37 -36.31
C PHE A 1094 29.89 -6.92 -36.89
N SER A 1095 30.46 -7.94 -36.26
CA SER A 1095 31.61 -8.67 -36.80
C SER A 1095 31.44 -10.17 -36.65
N ALA A 1096 31.77 -10.93 -37.70
CA ALA A 1096 31.72 -12.38 -37.68
C ALA A 1096 33.05 -12.96 -37.20
N GLY A 1097 32.99 -13.83 -36.21
CA GLY A 1097 34.11 -14.59 -35.64
C GLY A 1097 34.06 -16.08 -36.00
N GLU A 1098 34.93 -16.86 -35.37
CA GLU A 1098 34.91 -18.33 -35.47
C GLU A 1098 33.77 -18.93 -34.63
N ASP A 1099 33.40 -18.25 -33.54
CA ASP A 1099 32.43 -18.73 -32.54
C ASP A 1099 31.02 -18.13 -32.69
N GLY A 1100 30.84 -17.10 -33.53
CA GLY A 1100 29.55 -16.44 -33.69
C GLY A 1100 29.61 -15.04 -34.32
N ILE A 1101 28.60 -14.21 -34.02
CA ILE A 1101 28.55 -12.79 -34.38
C ILE A 1101 28.73 -11.95 -33.13
N THR A 1102 29.80 -11.16 -33.08
CA THR A 1102 29.95 -10.13 -32.04
C THR A 1102 29.19 -8.87 -32.47
N VAL A 1103 28.27 -8.43 -31.62
CA VAL A 1103 27.59 -7.14 -31.70
C VAL A 1103 28.33 -6.17 -30.77
N ARG A 1104 28.72 -5.01 -31.28
CA ARG A 1104 29.41 -3.96 -30.50
C ARG A 1104 28.52 -2.75 -30.38
N PHE A 1105 28.26 -2.34 -29.14
CA PHE A 1105 27.38 -1.24 -28.76
C PHE A 1105 28.21 0.01 -28.42
N GLY A 1106 29.05 0.43 -29.37
CA GLY A 1106 29.91 1.60 -29.17
C GLY A 1106 30.90 1.42 -28.00
N ALA A 1107 30.80 2.33 -27.02
CA ALA A 1107 31.61 2.31 -25.80
C ALA A 1107 31.03 1.39 -24.71
N GLN A 1108 29.75 1.02 -24.79
CA GLN A 1108 29.04 0.25 -23.77
C GLN A 1108 29.56 -1.18 -23.64
N GLY A 1109 30.14 -1.73 -24.71
CA GLY A 1109 30.76 -3.05 -24.67
C GLY A 1109 30.41 -3.91 -25.88
N SER A 1110 30.47 -5.23 -25.70
CA SER A 1110 30.14 -6.15 -26.77
C SER A 1110 29.53 -7.45 -26.30
N LEU A 1111 28.49 -7.86 -27.02
CA LEU A 1111 27.78 -9.12 -26.86
C LEU A 1111 28.21 -10.11 -27.94
N LEU A 1112 28.47 -11.36 -27.56
CA LEU A 1112 28.70 -12.46 -28.49
C LEU A 1112 27.41 -13.27 -28.69
N LEU A 1113 26.87 -13.26 -29.90
CA LEU A 1113 25.83 -14.22 -30.30
C LEU A 1113 26.51 -15.47 -30.85
N GLN A 1114 26.55 -16.53 -30.06
CA GLN A 1114 27.24 -17.78 -30.40
C GLN A 1114 26.48 -18.56 -31.49
N GLY A 1115 27.21 -19.29 -32.34
CA GLY A 1115 26.61 -20.22 -33.30
C GLY A 1115 26.81 -19.87 -34.79
N ASP A 1116 26.25 -20.69 -35.68
CA ASP A 1116 26.37 -20.55 -37.15
C ASP A 1116 25.40 -19.48 -37.70
N LEU A 1117 25.61 -18.25 -37.28
CA LEU A 1117 24.79 -17.08 -37.61
C LEU A 1117 25.38 -16.27 -38.76
N ARG A 1118 24.52 -15.53 -39.47
CA ARG A 1118 24.94 -14.58 -40.51
C ARG A 1118 24.58 -13.17 -40.07
N ILE A 1119 25.52 -12.23 -40.20
CA ILE A 1119 25.27 -10.80 -39.92
C ILE A 1119 23.99 -10.29 -40.60
N ALA A 1120 23.68 -10.74 -41.82
CA ALA A 1120 22.48 -10.28 -42.54
C ALA A 1120 21.15 -10.76 -41.93
N ASP A 1121 21.16 -11.83 -41.13
CA ASP A 1121 19.98 -12.35 -40.46
C ASP A 1121 19.83 -11.72 -39.06
N VAL A 1122 20.95 -11.44 -38.39
CA VAL A 1122 21.02 -10.75 -37.08
C VAL A 1122 20.76 -9.24 -37.21
N ASN A 1123 21.38 -8.55 -38.18
CA ASN A 1123 21.20 -7.12 -38.41
C ASN A 1123 19.87 -6.84 -39.13
N ALA A 1124 18.77 -7.01 -38.40
CA ALA A 1124 17.42 -6.71 -38.82
C ALA A 1124 16.65 -6.09 -37.66
N ALA A 1125 15.89 -5.02 -37.93
CA ALA A 1125 15.17 -4.25 -36.90
C ALA A 1125 14.10 -5.02 -36.12
N ARG A 1126 13.82 -6.28 -36.49
CA ARG A 1126 12.88 -7.15 -35.76
C ARG A 1126 13.55 -7.94 -34.63
N ASN A 1127 14.89 -7.94 -34.59
CA ASN A 1127 15.69 -8.65 -33.60
C ASN A 1127 16.14 -7.72 -32.47
N PHE A 1128 15.78 -6.43 -32.54
CA PHE A 1128 16.19 -5.40 -31.62
C PHE A 1128 15.00 -4.54 -31.27
N VAL A 1129 14.84 -4.25 -29.99
CA VAL A 1129 13.99 -3.18 -29.46
C VAL A 1129 14.94 -2.17 -28.81
N PHE A 1130 14.82 -0.91 -29.18
CA PHE A 1130 15.56 0.19 -28.56
C PHE A 1130 14.53 0.96 -27.75
N VAL A 1131 14.78 1.08 -26.45
CA VAL A 1131 13.86 1.68 -25.49
C VAL A 1131 14.08 3.18 -25.40
#